data_AF-A0A8S1C8K6-F1
#
_entry.id   AF-A0A8S1C8K6-F1
#
_cell.length_a   1.000
_cell.length_b   1.000
_cell.length_c   1.000
_cell.angle_alpha   90.00
_cell.angle_beta   90.00
_cell.angle_gamma   90.00
#
_symmetry.space_group_name_H-M   'P 1'
#
loop_
_entity.id
_entity.type
_entity.pdbx_description
1 polymer ?
#
loop_
_entity_poly.entity_id
_entity_poly.type
_entity_poly.pdbx_seq_one_letter_code
_entity_poly.pdbx_strand_id
1 'polypeptide(L)'
;MASHLWANSTTWNPSSGLINEDEIKKWCYNLQRLWNMYKKDEQFFCLMQTKLDNSPNPYIEALLICRNCEDFGMPGRLTLAHDVMVHFKFWLADNDAACQCLNHEAKLIACKLIPQCNDGILAANIFNLYCLQSEPYMLKSVVDEELVGKKYKEACYLATLGRLHAHYSVEQIALPLLLQDKVIIAEHFLDGSPDHQKALVMLLDNILGMNDISQLHQLGLSLKVANMKLGNLNPKSFKKLVSRLSKKYRLSDLCPNLNKKNKKGALFFMLKKRYIEKTIGEESWQEMAHEAVKDSPDLQIELIQGVHGYGAHQDVAFWIRRYNIPVSDLPEHVQASIDLNSNSSSRPVDSCSSQKDLYLQLPLPSSSLIIVDNPEAVVAFLDEGLKGARLVGIDAEWKPSFGGKPPELALIQISLPEKVYLIDITVLKKNLSKELMIQLGSQFFFQSSILKLGFGLNHDLRAIEHSLPDIGGSLDVNVGGYLDLQTLWNVLASVYNIQLPYIARQDAGQGLSSLVQQCLGKPLNKENQFSNWERRPLRENQITYAALDAHCLLQIYSVLEKCCREQGTVFAEVCRAAGSCSYKPSQQKVQSPAQKSGAGSVPSSHRPRTTLLAKNARLLCDTMVQGLGKYLRKLGIDTKIISNPVQHSYSVRLALMEDRFLITRGKSYQEFASQLPQGHVINITSQFVEEQVDEVLRFFNICVSQSDIFARCMGCNEGNFMELSCSQIISMMDSDVKEFEGTPVKYHKIPRALLTKVDMFRVCKGCGHCYWDGSHIERFLRSKVAKKVLPSD
;
A
#
# COMPACT_ATOMS: atom_id res chain seq x y z
N MET A 1 42.85 21.44 8.93
CA MET A 1 42.09 22.38 9.79
C MET A 1 40.63 21.92 9.90
N ALA A 2 40.38 20.81 10.60
CA ALA A 2 39.04 20.30 10.91
C ALA A 2 39.12 19.43 12.18
N SER A 3 39.68 20.00 13.25
CA SER A 3 39.93 19.34 14.54
C SER A 3 39.64 20.24 15.75
N HIS A 4 38.83 21.29 15.58
CA HIS A 4 38.51 22.25 16.64
C HIS A 4 37.02 22.61 16.63
N LEU A 5 36.15 21.67 16.98
CA LEU A 5 34.75 21.97 17.37
C LEU A 5 34.19 20.96 18.39
N TRP A 6 35.03 20.43 19.29
CA TRP A 6 34.59 19.58 20.41
C TRP A 6 35.24 19.99 21.74
N ALA A 7 35.59 21.27 21.88
CA ALA A 7 36.29 21.76 23.07
C ALA A 7 35.39 22.36 24.16
N ASN A 8 34.09 22.62 23.93
CA ASN A 8 33.27 23.26 24.96
C ASN A 8 31.87 22.64 25.07
N SER A 9 31.66 21.97 26.22
CA SER A 9 30.40 21.68 26.93
C SER A 9 29.77 20.28 26.95
N THR A 10 30.49 19.19 26.68
CA THR A 10 30.01 17.81 27.01
C THR A 10 31.15 16.81 27.31
N THR A 11 32.15 17.21 28.09
CA THR A 11 32.99 16.26 28.82
C THR A 11 32.42 16.14 30.23
N TRP A 12 31.68 15.05 30.49
CA TRP A 12 31.59 14.56 31.86
C TRP A 12 33.00 14.09 32.20
N ASN A 13 33.71 14.87 33.01
CA ASN A 13 34.94 14.46 33.65
C ASN A 13 34.50 13.82 34.98
N PRO A 14 34.70 12.50 35.18
CA PRO A 14 34.30 11.86 36.42
C PRO A 14 34.98 12.59 37.58
N SER A 15 34.17 13.17 38.47
CA SER A 15 34.69 13.88 39.65
C SER A 15 35.30 12.92 40.69
N SER A 16 35.37 11.63 40.36
CA SER A 16 36.07 10.58 41.10
C SER A 16 37.01 9.86 40.13
N GLY A 17 38.32 10.06 40.26
CA GLY A 17 39.37 9.49 39.41
C GLY A 17 39.53 7.97 39.52
N LEU A 18 38.48 7.20 39.24
CA LEU A 18 38.44 5.74 39.42
C LEU A 18 38.06 4.95 38.16
N ILE A 19 37.77 5.60 37.02
CA ILE A 19 37.39 4.88 35.80
C ILE A 19 38.14 5.45 34.58
N ASN A 20 39.13 4.69 34.11
CA ASN A 20 39.90 5.01 32.91
C ASN A 20 39.10 4.63 31.65
N GLU A 21 38.59 5.62 30.91
CA GLU A 21 37.74 5.40 29.72
C GLU A 21 38.47 4.58 28.61
N ASP A 22 39.80 4.70 28.53
CA ASP A 22 40.61 3.91 27.59
C ASP A 22 40.75 2.45 28.02
N GLU A 23 40.71 2.16 29.31
CA GLU A 23 40.67 0.78 29.82
C GLU A 23 39.31 0.14 29.57
N ILE A 24 38.21 0.87 29.76
CA ILE A 24 36.86 0.39 29.42
C ILE A 24 36.75 0.10 27.92
N LYS A 25 37.26 0.97 27.05
CA LYS A 25 37.27 0.73 25.60
C LYS A 25 38.05 -0.53 25.22
N LYS A 26 39.26 -0.71 25.76
CA LYS A 26 40.07 -1.92 25.54
C LYS A 26 39.35 -3.17 26.05
N TRP A 27 38.67 -3.07 27.18
CA TRP A 27 37.89 -4.18 27.74
C TRP A 27 36.67 -4.50 26.88
N CYS A 28 35.92 -3.49 26.42
CA CYS A 28 34.77 -3.66 25.52
C CYS A 28 35.17 -4.29 24.19
N TYR A 29 36.35 -3.97 23.65
CA TYR A 29 36.89 -4.63 22.47
C TYR A 29 37.08 -6.14 22.68
N ASN A 30 37.60 -6.56 23.83
CA ASN A 30 37.72 -7.97 24.17
C ASN A 30 36.35 -8.63 24.38
N LEU A 31 35.42 -7.93 25.02
CA LEU A 31 34.04 -8.39 25.20
C LEU A 31 33.34 -8.61 23.84
N GLN A 32 33.52 -7.69 22.90
CA GLN A 32 32.97 -7.78 21.54
C GLN A 32 33.54 -8.98 20.78
N ARG A 33 34.85 -9.26 20.90
CA ARG A 33 35.46 -10.44 20.29
C ARG A 33 34.87 -11.74 20.83
N LEU A 34 34.71 -11.84 22.15
CA LEU A 34 34.11 -13.03 22.79
C LEU A 34 32.65 -13.21 22.38
N TRP A 35 31.86 -12.14 22.40
CA TRP A 35 30.46 -12.17 21.99
C TRP A 35 30.31 -12.54 20.50
N ASN A 36 31.20 -12.09 19.62
CA ASN A 36 31.22 -12.48 18.20
C ASN A 36 31.58 -13.96 17.98
N MET A 37 32.47 -14.52 18.80
CA MET A 37 32.95 -15.90 18.65
C MET A 37 31.97 -16.94 19.20
N TYR A 38 31.37 -16.67 20.38
CA TYR A 38 30.61 -17.68 21.13
C TYR A 38 29.14 -17.29 21.38
N LYS A 39 28.72 -16.07 21.02
CA LYS A 39 27.41 -15.48 21.38
C LYS A 39 27.19 -15.49 22.91
N LYS A 40 25.94 -15.71 23.37
CA LYS A 40 25.50 -15.74 24.78
C LYS A 40 26.02 -16.97 25.53
N ASP A 41 27.31 -17.20 25.47
CA ASP A 41 27.99 -18.34 26.11
C ASP A 41 28.35 -18.01 27.57
N GLU A 42 28.54 -19.04 28.40
CA GLU A 42 28.80 -18.94 29.84
C GLU A 42 30.00 -18.03 30.17
N GLN A 43 31.01 -18.02 29.31
CA GLN A 43 32.19 -17.15 29.43
C GLN A 43 31.86 -15.65 29.33
N PHE A 44 30.89 -15.28 28.49
CA PHE A 44 30.41 -13.90 28.39
C PHE A 44 29.70 -13.47 29.68
N PHE A 45 28.87 -14.35 30.25
CA PHE A 45 28.19 -14.11 31.52
C PHE A 45 29.18 -13.92 32.67
N CYS A 46 30.14 -14.84 32.82
CA CYS A 46 31.16 -14.77 33.88
C CYS A 46 32.01 -13.50 33.80
N LEU A 47 32.37 -13.07 32.59
CA LEU A 47 33.16 -11.86 32.38
C LEU A 47 32.36 -10.59 32.75
N MET A 48 31.09 -10.51 32.35
CA MET A 48 30.19 -9.41 32.73
C MET A 48 29.96 -9.38 34.24
N GLN A 49 29.68 -10.53 34.86
CA GLN A 49 29.46 -10.64 36.30
C GLN A 49 30.69 -10.21 37.09
N THR A 50 31.86 -10.75 36.76
CA THR A 50 33.13 -10.34 37.40
C THR A 50 33.37 -8.84 37.28
N LYS A 51 33.02 -8.23 36.15
CA LYS A 51 33.21 -6.79 35.93
C LYS A 51 32.25 -5.95 36.77
N LEU A 52 31.00 -6.37 36.91
CA LEU A 52 29.98 -5.70 37.72
C LEU A 52 30.23 -5.87 39.23
N ASP A 53 30.61 -7.07 39.68
CA ASP A 53 30.90 -7.38 41.09
C ASP A 53 32.07 -6.55 41.64
N ASN A 54 33.07 -6.26 40.79
CA ASN A 54 34.24 -5.47 41.16
C ASN A 54 34.06 -3.95 40.93
N SER A 55 32.88 -3.50 40.47
CA SER A 55 32.64 -2.09 40.18
C SER A 55 32.20 -1.31 41.43
N PRO A 56 32.74 -0.10 41.67
CA PRO A 56 32.27 0.76 42.75
C PRO A 56 30.83 1.27 42.51
N ASN A 57 30.40 1.37 41.25
CA ASN A 57 29.02 1.67 40.91
C ASN A 57 28.60 0.87 39.66
N PRO A 58 27.91 -0.28 39.84
CA PRO A 58 27.57 -1.17 38.74
C PRO A 58 26.58 -0.56 37.74
N TYR A 59 25.77 0.43 38.15
CA TYR A 59 24.90 1.19 37.24
C TYR A 59 25.72 2.05 36.28
N ILE A 60 26.69 2.81 36.79
CA ILE A 60 27.54 3.65 35.92
C ILE A 60 28.38 2.75 35.00
N GLU A 61 28.95 1.67 35.54
CA GLU A 61 29.75 0.72 34.76
C GLU A 61 28.95 0.11 33.59
N ALA A 62 27.71 -0.34 33.84
CA ALA A 62 26.86 -0.91 32.81
C ALA A 62 26.57 0.07 31.67
N LEU A 63 26.28 1.35 31.99
CA LEU A 63 26.08 2.40 30.97
C LEU A 63 27.35 2.64 30.15
N LEU A 64 28.52 2.67 30.81
CA LEU A 64 29.80 2.89 30.14
C LEU A 64 30.14 1.72 29.20
N ILE A 65 29.93 0.48 29.62
CA ILE A 65 30.11 -0.70 28.78
C ILE A 65 29.17 -0.63 27.57
N CYS A 66 27.88 -0.38 27.80
CA CYS A 66 26.86 -0.31 26.75
C CYS A 66 27.19 0.77 25.70
N ARG A 67 27.61 1.96 26.15
CA ARG A 67 28.00 3.07 25.26
C ARG A 67 29.22 2.75 24.41
N ASN A 68 30.18 1.98 24.94
CA ASN A 68 31.44 1.67 24.28
C ASN A 68 31.39 0.37 23.46
N CYS A 69 30.23 -0.28 23.33
CA CYS A 69 30.03 -1.36 22.38
C CYS A 69 30.14 -0.84 20.94
N GLU A 70 30.77 -1.61 20.04
CA GLU A 70 30.95 -1.20 18.63
C GLU A 70 29.62 -1.02 17.89
N ASP A 71 28.58 -1.73 18.33
CA ASP A 71 27.24 -1.69 17.75
C ASP A 71 26.27 -0.74 18.49
N PHE A 72 26.76 0.08 19.42
CA PHE A 72 25.94 1.11 20.06
C PHE A 72 25.42 2.10 19.01
N GLY A 73 24.09 2.33 18.98
CA GLY A 73 23.44 3.17 17.96
C GLY A 73 22.96 2.40 16.71
N MET A 74 23.26 1.10 16.61
CA MET A 74 22.72 0.23 15.57
C MET A 74 21.35 -0.32 15.99
N PRO A 75 20.32 -0.28 15.13
CA PRO A 75 18.99 -0.78 15.49
C PRO A 75 18.95 -2.32 15.52
N GLY A 76 18.42 -2.92 16.59
CA GLY A 76 18.12 -4.35 16.65
C GLY A 76 18.35 -5.01 18.02
N ARG A 77 17.60 -6.08 18.32
CA ARG A 77 17.68 -6.86 19.58
C ARG A 77 18.87 -7.82 19.68
N LEU A 78 19.69 -7.91 18.63
CA LEU A 78 20.82 -8.83 18.52
C LEU A 78 22.15 -8.06 18.62
N THR A 79 22.17 -6.94 19.31
CA THR A 79 23.38 -6.14 19.54
C THR A 79 24.00 -6.46 20.90
N LEU A 80 25.32 -6.37 21.00
CA LEU A 80 26.06 -6.46 22.24
C LEU A 80 25.56 -5.40 23.24
N ALA A 81 25.34 -4.16 22.79
CA ALA A 81 24.78 -3.11 23.65
C ALA A 81 23.43 -3.51 24.30
N HIS A 82 22.57 -4.23 23.59
CA HIS A 82 21.32 -4.76 24.12
C HIS A 82 21.56 -5.93 25.09
N ASP A 83 22.43 -6.87 24.74
CA ASP A 83 22.77 -7.99 25.63
C ASP A 83 23.43 -7.49 26.93
N VAL A 84 24.30 -6.50 26.89
CA VAL A 84 24.87 -5.87 28.11
C VAL A 84 23.77 -5.39 29.06
N MET A 85 22.75 -4.68 28.56
CA MET A 85 21.66 -4.19 29.38
C MET A 85 20.72 -5.30 29.88
N VAL A 86 20.52 -6.35 29.08
CA VAL A 86 19.76 -7.54 29.50
C VAL A 86 20.49 -8.30 30.61
N HIS A 87 21.81 -8.47 30.49
CA HIS A 87 22.63 -9.13 31.51
C HIS A 87 22.70 -8.30 32.78
N PHE A 88 22.85 -6.97 32.66
CA PHE A 88 22.80 -6.09 33.82
C PHE A 88 21.47 -6.21 34.58
N LYS A 89 20.34 -6.33 33.86
CA LYS A 89 19.04 -6.61 34.47
C LYS A 89 19.02 -7.92 35.26
N PHE A 90 19.57 -9.01 34.70
CA PHE A 90 19.63 -10.30 35.39
C PHE A 90 20.55 -10.23 36.61
N TRP A 91 21.73 -9.63 36.46
CA TRP A 91 22.68 -9.45 37.55
C TRP A 91 22.08 -8.65 38.72
N LEU A 92 21.30 -7.59 38.43
CA LEU A 92 20.58 -6.84 39.47
C LEU A 92 19.57 -7.69 40.24
N ALA A 93 18.90 -8.63 39.57
CA ALA A 93 17.92 -9.52 40.22
C ALA A 93 18.59 -10.52 41.17
N ASP A 94 19.85 -10.87 40.91
CA ASP A 94 20.65 -11.74 41.78
C ASP A 94 21.39 -10.94 42.88
N ASN A 95 21.41 -9.61 42.79
CA ASN A 95 22.18 -8.71 43.66
C ASN A 95 21.35 -7.51 44.15
N ASP A 96 20.26 -7.77 44.87
CA ASP A 96 19.32 -6.73 45.35
C ASP A 96 20.00 -5.57 46.11
N ALA A 97 21.07 -5.84 46.86
CA ALA A 97 21.83 -4.81 47.58
C ALA A 97 22.43 -3.74 46.64
N ALA A 98 22.75 -4.11 45.40
CA ALA A 98 23.30 -3.18 44.40
C ALA A 98 22.30 -2.09 44.00
N CYS A 99 20.99 -2.28 44.23
CA CYS A 99 19.98 -1.25 43.97
C CYS A 99 20.24 0.06 44.74
N GLN A 100 20.93 -0.01 45.88
CA GLN A 100 21.34 1.17 46.66
C GLN A 100 22.40 2.04 45.95
N CYS A 101 23.09 1.49 44.95
CA CYS A 101 24.09 2.22 44.15
C CYS A 101 23.47 3.12 43.06
N LEU A 102 22.16 3.02 42.80
CA LEU A 102 21.47 3.90 41.85
C LEU A 102 21.33 5.31 42.44
N ASN A 103 22.25 6.20 42.06
CA ASN A 103 22.30 7.58 42.52
C ASN A 103 21.87 8.58 41.42
N HIS A 104 21.78 9.86 41.77
CA HIS A 104 21.41 10.93 40.84
C HIS A 104 22.33 11.00 39.62
N GLU A 105 23.63 10.76 39.79
CA GLU A 105 24.61 10.78 38.70
C GLU A 105 24.34 9.66 37.67
N ALA A 106 24.14 8.42 38.11
CA ALA A 106 23.81 7.30 37.24
C ALA A 106 22.52 7.55 36.44
N LYS A 107 21.50 8.12 37.09
CA LYS A 107 20.24 8.51 36.42
C LYS A 107 20.46 9.60 35.36
N LEU A 108 21.27 10.62 35.67
CA LEU A 108 21.58 11.70 34.73
C LEU A 108 22.35 11.18 33.51
N ILE A 109 23.32 10.29 33.71
CA ILE A 109 24.07 9.65 32.61
C ILE A 109 23.11 8.82 31.75
N ALA A 110 22.24 8.01 32.36
CA ALA A 110 21.25 7.22 31.62
C ALA A 110 20.31 8.13 30.80
N CYS A 111 19.83 9.22 31.39
CA CYS A 111 18.97 10.20 30.74
C CYS A 111 19.65 10.83 29.51
N LYS A 112 20.95 11.14 29.59
CA LYS A 112 21.74 11.69 28.48
C LYS A 112 22.14 10.65 27.44
N LEU A 113 22.18 9.36 27.81
CA LEU A 113 22.52 8.27 26.91
C LEU A 113 21.35 7.83 26.03
N ILE A 114 20.13 7.82 26.58
CA ILE A 114 18.89 7.38 25.89
C ILE A 114 18.73 7.96 24.48
N PRO A 115 18.89 9.28 24.25
CA PRO A 115 18.67 9.84 22.91
C PRO A 115 19.69 9.37 21.88
N GLN A 116 20.84 8.83 22.32
CA GLN A 116 21.93 8.36 21.47
C GLN A 116 21.74 6.91 21.02
N CYS A 117 20.89 6.13 21.68
CA CYS A 117 20.76 4.69 21.43
C CYS A 117 20.26 4.33 20.03
N ASN A 118 19.54 5.24 19.33
CA ASN A 118 18.93 5.03 18.01
C ASN A 118 18.08 3.74 17.85
N ASP A 119 17.82 3.04 18.96
CA ASP A 119 17.00 1.84 19.13
C ASP A 119 16.02 2.06 20.28
N GLY A 120 14.72 1.96 19.96
CA GLY A 120 13.66 2.22 20.92
C GLY A 120 13.54 1.17 22.03
N ILE A 121 14.06 -0.04 21.84
CA ILE A 121 14.01 -1.12 22.84
C ILE A 121 15.13 -0.95 23.85
N LEU A 122 16.34 -0.71 23.37
CA LEU A 122 17.50 -0.45 24.24
C LEU A 122 17.23 0.75 25.14
N ALA A 123 16.74 1.85 24.56
CA ALA A 123 16.46 3.04 25.33
C ALA A 123 15.29 2.88 26.33
N ALA A 124 14.25 2.11 25.99
CA ALA A 124 13.20 1.76 26.94
C ALA A 124 13.71 0.87 28.09
N ASN A 125 14.63 -0.06 27.80
CA ASN A 125 15.28 -0.88 28.84
C ASN A 125 16.09 -0.01 29.80
N ILE A 126 16.92 0.91 29.28
CA ILE A 126 17.68 1.86 30.09
C ILE A 126 16.72 2.74 30.91
N PHE A 127 15.66 3.28 30.30
CA PHE A 127 14.69 4.12 30.99
C PHE A 127 14.08 3.42 32.23
N ASN A 128 13.70 2.15 32.09
CA ASN A 128 13.10 1.38 33.17
C ASN A 128 14.12 0.95 34.23
N LEU A 129 15.30 0.44 33.83
CA LEU A 129 16.33 -0.04 34.76
C LEU A 129 16.85 1.06 35.67
N TYR A 130 16.91 2.29 35.18
CA TYR A 130 17.40 3.46 35.93
C TYR A 130 16.26 4.24 36.60
N CYS A 131 15.04 3.69 36.59
CA CYS A 131 13.86 4.25 37.25
C CYS A 131 13.59 5.71 36.88
N LEU A 132 13.83 6.10 35.63
CA LEU A 132 13.74 7.50 35.19
C LEU A 132 12.31 8.04 35.20
N GLN A 133 11.28 7.19 35.24
CA GLN A 133 9.89 7.60 35.47
C GLN A 133 9.68 8.42 36.75
N SER A 134 10.60 8.30 37.72
CA SER A 134 10.57 9.04 38.99
C SER A 134 11.24 10.43 38.92
N GLU A 135 11.86 10.79 37.79
CA GLU A 135 12.71 12.00 37.66
C GLU A 135 12.21 12.96 36.55
N PRO A 136 10.97 13.48 36.61
CA PRO A 136 10.39 14.29 35.52
C PRO A 136 11.14 15.59 35.27
N TYR A 137 11.71 16.22 36.32
CA TYR A 137 12.48 17.47 36.19
C TYR A 137 13.81 17.26 35.46
N MET A 138 14.50 16.15 35.76
CA MET A 138 15.74 15.78 35.08
C MET A 138 15.48 15.47 33.61
N LEU A 139 14.46 14.65 33.32
CA LEU A 139 14.04 14.35 31.96
C LEU A 139 13.69 15.61 31.18
N LYS A 140 12.94 16.54 31.80
CA LYS A 140 12.60 17.82 31.20
C LYS A 140 13.86 18.64 30.86
N SER A 141 14.80 18.76 31.79
CA SER A 141 16.06 19.48 31.57
C SER A 141 16.83 18.95 30.36
N VAL A 142 16.92 17.62 30.22
CA VAL A 142 17.61 17.00 29.08
C VAL A 142 16.84 17.19 27.77
N VAL A 143 15.50 17.10 27.80
CA VAL A 143 14.69 17.43 26.61
C VAL A 143 14.89 18.89 26.19
N ASP A 144 14.90 19.83 27.13
CA ASP A 144 15.15 21.24 26.85
C ASP A 144 16.55 21.46 26.24
N GLU A 145 17.59 20.81 26.77
CA GLU A 145 18.95 20.81 26.19
C GLU A 145 18.96 20.31 24.74
N GLU A 146 18.27 19.20 24.45
CA GLU A 146 18.17 18.62 23.11
C GLU A 146 17.38 19.53 22.14
N LEU A 147 16.32 20.20 22.62
CA LEU A 147 15.57 21.18 21.84
C LEU A 147 16.40 22.42 21.51
N VAL A 148 17.16 22.96 22.48
CA VAL A 148 18.12 24.06 22.25
C VAL A 148 19.18 23.63 21.23
N GLY A 149 19.66 22.39 21.31
CA GLY A 149 20.54 21.77 20.33
C GLY A 149 19.90 21.44 18.99
N LYS A 150 18.60 21.71 18.80
CA LYS A 150 17.81 21.41 17.59
C LYS A 150 17.76 19.93 17.22
N LYS A 151 17.92 19.05 18.21
CA LYS A 151 17.84 17.60 18.11
C LYS A 151 16.41 17.13 18.43
N TYR A 152 15.49 17.44 17.51
CA TYR A 152 14.05 17.23 17.74
C TYR A 152 13.65 15.76 17.85
N LYS A 153 14.38 14.83 17.21
CA LYS A 153 14.06 13.38 17.27
C LYS A 153 14.34 12.86 18.68
N GLU A 154 15.49 13.23 19.19
CA GLU A 154 16.02 12.91 20.50
C GLU A 154 15.10 13.45 21.59
N ALA A 155 14.77 14.75 21.51
CA ALA A 155 13.80 15.41 22.39
C ALA A 155 12.42 14.74 22.35
N CYS A 156 11.90 14.45 21.15
CA CYS A 156 10.61 13.78 20.97
C CYS A 156 10.56 12.40 21.64
N TYR A 157 11.60 11.60 21.44
CA TYR A 157 11.67 10.26 22.00
C TYR A 157 11.67 10.32 23.53
N LEU A 158 12.56 11.12 24.12
CA LEU A 158 12.67 11.27 25.57
C LEU A 158 11.40 11.87 26.20
N ALA A 159 10.81 12.89 25.58
CA ALA A 159 9.55 13.47 26.04
C ALA A 159 8.39 12.45 26.01
N THR A 160 8.36 11.57 25.00
CA THR A 160 7.33 10.53 24.91
C THR A 160 7.53 9.46 25.98
N LEU A 161 8.76 8.96 26.18
CA LEU A 161 9.05 7.96 27.22
C LEU A 161 8.78 8.49 28.62
N GLY A 162 9.20 9.73 28.89
CA GLY A 162 8.95 10.43 30.15
C GLY A 162 7.51 10.90 30.35
N ARG A 163 6.62 10.70 29.37
CA ARG A 163 5.23 11.19 29.37
C ARG A 163 5.10 12.70 29.61
N LEU A 164 6.05 13.48 29.10
CA LEU A 164 6.16 14.93 29.35
C LEU A 164 5.35 15.79 28.36
N HIS A 165 4.31 15.23 27.72
CA HIS A 165 3.55 15.91 26.65
C HIS A 165 3.02 17.28 27.11
N ALA A 166 2.53 17.42 28.35
CA ALA A 166 1.95 18.66 28.85
C ALA A 166 2.94 19.85 28.95
N HIS A 167 4.26 19.60 28.86
CA HIS A 167 5.28 20.64 28.98
C HIS A 167 5.70 21.25 27.64
N TYR A 168 5.31 20.64 26.53
CA TYR A 168 5.74 21.04 25.20
C TYR A 168 4.53 21.30 24.32
N SER A 169 4.69 22.20 23.36
CA SER A 169 3.70 22.46 22.30
C SER A 169 4.01 21.63 21.05
N VAL A 170 3.05 21.59 20.11
CA VAL A 170 3.29 20.95 18.80
C VAL A 170 4.38 21.67 18.01
N GLU A 171 4.51 22.98 18.17
CA GLU A 171 5.51 23.84 17.53
C GLU A 171 6.94 23.56 18.00
N GLN A 172 7.11 23.06 19.22
CA GLN A 172 8.43 22.74 19.77
C GLN A 172 8.92 21.35 19.34
N ILE A 173 8.03 20.37 19.15
CA ILE A 173 8.40 18.97 18.89
C ILE A 173 7.86 18.45 17.57
N ALA A 174 6.53 18.31 17.46
CA ALA A 174 5.89 17.57 16.37
C ALA A 174 6.02 18.28 15.01
N LEU A 175 5.84 19.61 14.97
CA LEU A 175 5.92 20.41 13.76
C LEU A 175 7.35 20.46 13.18
N PRO A 176 8.42 20.72 13.98
CA PRO A 176 9.80 20.61 13.49
C PRO A 176 10.11 19.24 12.86
N LEU A 177 9.64 18.15 13.48
CA LEU A 177 9.82 16.80 12.92
C LEU A 177 9.07 16.61 11.60
N LEU A 178 7.85 17.13 11.48
CA LEU A 178 7.10 17.13 10.22
C LEU A 178 7.85 17.90 9.13
N LEU A 179 8.39 19.08 9.46
CA LEU A 179 9.20 19.91 8.56
C LEU A 179 10.54 19.24 8.18
N GLN A 180 11.04 18.29 8.97
CA GLN A 180 12.22 17.47 8.67
C GLN A 180 11.90 16.18 7.90
N ASP A 181 10.65 15.99 7.45
CA ASP A 181 10.15 14.76 6.81
C ASP A 181 10.25 13.52 7.73
N LYS A 182 10.14 13.74 9.05
CA LYS A 182 10.19 12.71 10.10
C LYS A 182 8.80 12.46 10.70
N VAL A 183 7.79 12.32 9.84
CA VAL A 183 6.38 12.26 10.24
C VAL A 183 6.08 11.09 11.18
N ILE A 184 6.69 9.93 10.97
CA ILE A 184 6.49 8.74 11.84
C ILE A 184 6.95 9.01 13.28
N ILE A 185 8.05 9.76 13.44
CA ILE A 185 8.57 10.10 14.78
C ILE A 185 7.65 11.13 15.45
N ALA A 186 7.17 12.13 14.70
CA ALA A 186 6.17 13.07 15.21
C ALA A 186 4.91 12.35 15.69
N GLU A 187 4.43 11.36 14.92
CA GLU A 187 3.27 10.55 15.29
C GLU A 187 3.46 9.78 16.59
N HIS A 188 4.66 9.28 16.88
CA HIS A 188 4.93 8.59 18.15
C HIS A 188 4.64 9.49 19.36
N PHE A 189 4.97 10.78 19.28
CA PHE A 189 4.61 11.76 20.31
C PHE A 189 3.12 12.09 20.30
N LEU A 190 2.52 12.27 19.12
CA LEU A 190 1.09 12.58 19.00
C LEU A 190 0.21 11.44 19.52
N ASP A 191 0.60 10.18 19.31
CA ASP A 191 -0.17 9.00 19.72
C ASP A 191 -0.38 8.96 21.26
N GLY A 192 0.50 9.62 22.03
CA GLY A 192 0.40 9.77 23.48
C GLY A 192 -0.43 10.97 23.98
N SER A 193 -0.91 11.87 23.11
CA SER A 193 -1.64 13.07 23.54
C SER A 193 -2.73 13.56 22.56
N PRO A 194 -4.03 13.37 22.89
CA PRO A 194 -5.14 13.85 22.07
C PRO A 194 -5.15 15.36 21.82
N ASP A 195 -4.70 16.16 22.78
CA ASP A 195 -4.67 17.62 22.63
C ASP A 195 -3.65 18.07 21.58
N HIS A 196 -2.49 17.41 21.53
CA HIS A 196 -1.49 17.65 20.49
C HIS A 196 -1.94 17.17 19.11
N GLN A 197 -2.68 16.05 19.05
CA GLN A 197 -3.30 15.59 17.81
C GLN A 197 -4.23 16.67 17.24
N LYS A 198 -5.12 17.23 18.08
CA LYS A 198 -6.02 18.32 17.71
C LYS A 198 -5.25 19.56 17.29
N ALA A 199 -4.32 20.03 18.12
CA ALA A 199 -3.55 21.25 17.87
C ALA A 199 -2.80 21.20 16.53
N LEU A 200 -2.08 20.11 16.26
CA LEU A 200 -1.34 19.96 15.01
C LEU A 200 -2.29 19.86 13.81
N VAL A 201 -3.34 19.03 13.88
CA VAL A 201 -4.25 18.84 12.74
C VAL A 201 -4.98 20.14 12.41
N MET A 202 -5.44 20.90 13.40
CA MET A 202 -6.10 22.20 13.19
C MET A 202 -5.14 23.23 12.61
N LEU A 203 -3.89 23.29 13.09
CA LEU A 203 -2.85 24.16 12.54
C LEU A 203 -2.63 23.86 11.04
N LEU A 204 -2.47 22.59 10.68
CA LEU A 204 -2.25 22.18 9.30
C LEU A 204 -3.49 22.41 8.41
N ASP A 205 -4.70 22.24 8.95
CA ASP A 205 -5.95 22.53 8.23
C ASP A 205 -6.09 24.03 7.92
N ASN A 206 -5.74 24.91 8.87
CA ASN A 206 -5.76 26.36 8.65
C ASN A 206 -4.78 26.77 7.54
N ILE A 207 -3.54 26.26 7.56
CA ILE A 207 -2.56 26.49 6.48
C ILE A 207 -3.10 25.94 5.15
N LEU A 208 -3.77 24.78 5.18
CA LEU A 208 -4.41 24.22 3.99
C LEU A 208 -5.48 25.17 3.42
N GLY A 209 -6.23 25.88 4.26
CA GLY A 209 -7.24 26.87 3.87
C GLY A 209 -6.68 28.09 3.13
N MET A 210 -5.48 28.55 3.52
CA MET A 210 -4.81 29.71 2.90
C MET A 210 -4.39 29.48 1.45
N ASN A 211 -4.36 28.23 0.97
CA ASN A 211 -3.84 27.84 -0.34
C ASN A 211 -2.38 28.22 -0.61
N ASP A 212 -1.63 28.61 0.42
CA ASP A 212 -0.23 28.98 0.34
C ASP A 212 0.62 28.13 1.29
N ILE A 213 1.35 27.16 0.74
CA ILE A 213 2.22 26.27 1.52
C ILE A 213 3.50 27.00 1.96
N SER A 214 3.81 28.14 1.36
CA SER A 214 4.94 28.98 1.78
C SER A 214 4.77 29.43 3.23
N GLN A 215 3.53 29.51 3.73
CA GLN A 215 3.23 29.76 5.14
C GLN A 215 3.83 28.68 6.07
N LEU A 216 3.82 27.41 5.65
CA LEU A 216 4.44 26.33 6.42
C LEU A 216 5.98 26.50 6.46
N HIS A 217 6.58 26.96 5.36
CA HIS A 217 8.00 27.31 5.31
C HIS A 217 8.32 28.52 6.19
N GLN A 218 7.51 29.58 6.12
CA GLN A 218 7.66 30.79 6.95
C GLN A 218 7.52 30.47 8.44
N LEU A 219 6.57 29.61 8.80
CA LEU A 219 6.41 29.13 10.18
C LEU A 219 7.67 28.39 10.64
N GLY A 220 8.21 27.48 9.82
CA GLY A 220 9.48 26.80 10.11
C GLY A 220 10.67 27.74 10.29
N LEU A 221 10.76 28.80 9.47
CA LEU A 221 11.77 29.87 9.63
C LEU A 221 11.60 30.64 10.93
N SER A 222 10.37 31.02 11.28
CA SER A 222 10.07 31.76 12.51
C SER A 222 10.45 30.96 13.77
N LEU A 223 10.23 29.64 13.73
CA LEU A 223 10.59 28.69 14.77
C LEU A 223 12.08 28.29 14.74
N LYS A 224 12.87 28.82 13.80
CA LYS A 224 14.31 28.55 13.62
C LYS A 224 14.64 27.06 13.46
N VAL A 225 13.74 26.29 12.82
CA VAL A 225 13.88 24.85 12.61
C VAL A 225 15.09 24.55 11.73
N ALA A 226 15.97 23.66 12.19
CA ALA A 226 17.14 23.24 11.43
C ALA A 226 16.80 22.12 10.43
N ASN A 227 17.53 22.08 9.31
CA ASN A 227 17.48 20.99 8.32
C ASN A 227 16.07 20.70 7.76
N MET A 228 15.28 21.74 7.48
CA MET A 228 13.95 21.60 6.88
C MET A 228 14.03 20.92 5.51
N LYS A 229 13.14 19.95 5.27
CA LYS A 229 13.03 19.16 4.03
C LYS A 229 11.68 19.40 3.34
N LEU A 230 11.46 20.63 2.91
CA LEU A 230 10.18 21.05 2.30
C LEU A 230 10.04 20.65 0.82
N GLY A 231 11.11 20.17 0.16
CA GLY A 231 11.09 19.80 -1.27
C GLY A 231 10.07 18.70 -1.64
N ASN A 232 9.60 17.92 -0.67
CA ASN A 232 8.61 16.86 -0.88
C ASN A 232 7.15 17.31 -0.63
N LEU A 233 6.94 18.52 -0.10
CA LEU A 233 5.64 19.04 0.34
C LEU A 233 5.05 20.01 -0.70
N ASN A 234 4.31 19.46 -1.66
CA ASN A 234 3.48 20.21 -2.62
C ASN A 234 2.00 20.20 -2.15
N PRO A 235 1.10 21.00 -2.76
CA PRO A 235 -0.30 21.09 -2.31
C PRO A 235 -1.04 19.76 -2.26
N LYS A 236 -0.69 18.83 -3.15
CA LYS A 236 -1.30 17.50 -3.19
C LYS A 236 -0.76 16.60 -2.07
N SER A 237 0.55 16.59 -1.82
CA SER A 237 1.13 15.80 -0.73
C SER A 237 0.75 16.36 0.65
N PHE A 238 0.69 17.69 0.79
CA PHE A 238 0.24 18.35 2.00
C PHE A 238 -1.23 18.03 2.33
N LYS A 239 -2.16 18.19 1.38
CA LYS A 239 -3.57 17.80 1.57
C LYS A 239 -3.72 16.34 1.99
N LYS A 240 -2.93 15.43 1.39
CA LYS A 240 -2.91 14.01 1.76
C LYS A 240 -2.42 13.77 3.18
N LEU A 241 -1.39 14.51 3.61
CA LEU A 241 -0.88 14.44 4.98
C LEU A 241 -1.96 14.84 6.00
N VAL A 242 -2.60 16.00 5.81
CA VAL A 242 -3.69 16.46 6.68
C VAL A 242 -4.85 15.45 6.70
N SER A 243 -5.25 14.94 5.53
CA SER A 243 -6.29 13.92 5.44
C SER A 243 -5.94 12.62 6.17
N ARG A 244 -4.68 12.18 6.10
CA ARG A 244 -4.23 10.96 6.77
C ARG A 244 -4.21 11.12 8.29
N LEU A 245 -3.69 12.24 8.79
CA LEU A 245 -3.65 12.53 10.23
C LEU A 245 -5.06 12.72 10.80
N SER A 246 -5.92 13.48 10.11
CA SER A 246 -7.33 13.66 10.48
C SER A 246 -8.09 12.32 10.58
N LYS A 247 -7.89 11.40 9.61
CA LYS A 247 -8.46 10.04 9.67
C LYS A 247 -7.85 9.17 10.78
N LYS A 248 -6.52 9.18 10.95
CA LYS A 248 -5.83 8.40 12.00
C LYS A 248 -6.38 8.73 13.39
N TYR A 249 -6.57 10.02 13.66
CA TYR A 249 -6.99 10.52 14.97
C TYR A 249 -8.50 10.79 15.10
N ARG A 250 -9.30 10.46 14.07
CA ARG A 250 -10.76 10.68 14.03
C ARG A 250 -11.16 12.15 14.26
N LEU A 251 -10.44 13.08 13.65
CA LEU A 251 -10.62 14.54 13.81
C LEU A 251 -11.25 15.21 12.58
N SER A 252 -11.98 14.47 11.74
CA SER A 252 -12.58 14.98 10.50
C SER A 252 -13.47 16.22 10.71
N ASP A 253 -14.16 16.29 11.85
CA ASP A 253 -15.09 17.38 12.17
C ASP A 253 -14.35 18.69 12.54
N LEU A 254 -13.07 18.61 12.90
CA LEU A 254 -12.22 19.77 13.22
C LEU A 254 -11.43 20.29 12.00
N CYS A 255 -11.70 19.79 10.79
CA CYS A 255 -10.95 20.11 9.57
C CYS A 255 -11.84 20.76 8.49
N PRO A 256 -12.41 21.96 8.73
CA PRO A 256 -13.34 22.60 7.79
C PRO A 256 -12.71 22.89 6.42
N ASN A 257 -11.43 23.27 6.36
CA ASN A 257 -10.76 23.62 5.10
C ASN A 257 -10.49 22.38 4.24
N LEU A 258 -10.03 21.28 4.87
CA LEU A 258 -9.89 19.99 4.22
C LEU A 258 -11.23 19.50 3.67
N ASN A 259 -12.31 19.61 4.47
CA ASN A 259 -13.66 19.21 4.08
C ASN A 259 -14.16 20.04 2.89
N LYS A 260 -14.00 21.37 2.91
CA LYS A 260 -14.31 22.26 1.77
C LYS A 260 -13.54 21.85 0.52
N LYS A 261 -12.22 21.59 0.63
CA LYS A 261 -11.39 21.11 -0.49
C LYS A 261 -11.76 19.71 -1.01
N ASN A 262 -12.31 18.85 -0.16
CA ASN A 262 -12.79 17.53 -0.57
C ASN A 262 -14.12 17.64 -1.33
N LYS A 263 -15.08 18.40 -0.79
CA LYS A 263 -16.35 18.70 -1.45
C LYS A 263 -16.15 19.39 -2.82
N LYS A 264 -15.25 20.37 -2.90
CA LYS A 264 -14.85 21.00 -4.18
C LYS A 264 -14.27 20.00 -5.18
N GLY A 265 -13.35 19.14 -4.75
CA GLY A 265 -12.77 18.11 -5.61
C GLY A 265 -13.81 17.09 -6.10
N ALA A 266 -14.75 16.71 -5.24
CA ALA A 266 -15.88 15.85 -5.58
C ALA A 266 -16.80 16.50 -6.61
N LEU A 267 -17.13 17.78 -6.45
CA LEU A 267 -17.92 18.55 -7.40
C LEU A 267 -17.30 18.55 -8.79
N PHE A 268 -16.00 18.88 -8.91
CA PHE A 268 -15.29 18.82 -10.20
C PHE A 268 -15.27 17.42 -10.81
N PHE A 269 -15.11 16.40 -9.99
CA PHE A 269 -15.19 15.02 -10.45
C PHE A 269 -16.57 14.69 -11.03
N MET A 270 -17.65 15.10 -10.34
CA MET A 270 -19.02 14.86 -10.82
C MET A 270 -19.34 15.67 -12.09
N LEU A 271 -18.90 16.93 -12.19
CA LEU A 271 -19.04 17.75 -13.40
C LEU A 271 -18.40 17.05 -14.62
N LYS A 272 -17.18 16.51 -14.45
CA LYS A 272 -16.52 15.71 -15.47
C LYS A 272 -17.33 14.45 -15.82
N LYS A 273 -17.85 13.74 -14.82
CA LYS A 273 -18.68 12.54 -15.05
C LYS A 273 -19.95 12.84 -15.84
N ARG A 274 -20.58 14.00 -15.59
CA ARG A 274 -21.80 14.44 -16.25
C ARG A 274 -21.55 14.93 -17.68
N TYR A 275 -20.68 15.92 -17.85
CA TYR A 275 -20.56 16.65 -19.12
C TYR A 275 -19.50 16.08 -20.07
N ILE A 276 -18.50 15.36 -19.56
CA ILE A 276 -17.46 14.72 -20.40
C ILE A 276 -17.74 13.22 -20.54
N GLU A 277 -17.78 12.48 -19.43
CA GLU A 277 -17.87 11.01 -19.46
C GLU A 277 -19.30 10.51 -19.76
N LYS A 278 -20.32 11.34 -19.50
CA LYS A 278 -21.76 11.01 -19.64
C LYS A 278 -22.13 9.69 -18.96
N THR A 279 -21.54 9.43 -17.79
CA THR A 279 -21.74 8.17 -17.03
C THR A 279 -22.72 8.30 -15.87
N ILE A 280 -23.24 9.50 -15.62
CA ILE A 280 -24.17 9.79 -14.54
C ILE A 280 -25.47 10.34 -15.12
N GLY A 281 -26.58 9.69 -14.78
CA GLY A 281 -27.92 10.13 -15.16
C GLY A 281 -28.27 11.48 -14.56
N GLU A 282 -29.24 12.17 -15.14
CA GLU A 282 -29.60 13.52 -14.70
C GLU A 282 -30.04 13.57 -13.22
N GLU A 283 -30.95 12.68 -12.81
CA GLU A 283 -31.46 12.67 -11.44
C GLU A 283 -30.34 12.37 -10.42
N SER A 284 -29.48 11.40 -10.73
CA SER A 284 -28.30 11.07 -9.92
C SER A 284 -27.33 12.25 -9.82
N TRP A 285 -27.12 12.97 -10.93
CA TRP A 285 -26.29 14.16 -10.97
C TRP A 285 -26.84 15.27 -10.08
N GLN A 286 -28.12 15.62 -10.25
CA GLN A 286 -28.76 16.68 -9.46
C GLN A 286 -28.75 16.35 -7.97
N GLU A 287 -29.02 15.10 -7.60
CA GLU A 287 -29.03 14.70 -6.20
C GLU A 287 -27.63 14.75 -5.57
N MET A 288 -26.63 14.16 -6.23
CA MET A 288 -25.27 14.11 -5.69
C MET A 288 -24.59 15.48 -5.70
N ALA A 289 -24.84 16.31 -6.70
CA ALA A 289 -24.42 17.71 -6.73
C ALA A 289 -25.05 18.50 -5.58
N HIS A 290 -26.35 18.30 -5.32
CA HIS A 290 -27.04 18.94 -4.20
C HIS A 290 -26.43 18.54 -2.86
N GLU A 291 -26.23 17.24 -2.61
CA GLU A 291 -25.60 16.74 -1.39
C GLU A 291 -24.19 17.32 -1.16
N ALA A 292 -23.44 17.57 -2.23
CA ALA A 292 -22.09 18.14 -2.13
C ALA A 292 -22.08 19.62 -1.75
N VAL A 293 -23.07 20.41 -2.19
CA VAL A 293 -23.05 21.88 -2.06
C VAL A 293 -24.12 22.48 -1.11
N LYS A 294 -25.11 21.70 -0.67
CA LYS A 294 -26.27 22.20 0.10
C LYS A 294 -25.90 23.04 1.33
N ASP A 295 -24.81 22.70 2.03
CA ASP A 295 -24.39 23.38 3.26
C ASP A 295 -23.40 24.54 3.04
N SER A 296 -23.07 24.91 1.79
CA SER A 296 -22.02 25.88 1.50
C SER A 296 -22.37 26.80 0.33
N PRO A 297 -22.72 28.07 0.60
CA PRO A 297 -22.99 29.07 -0.43
C PRO A 297 -21.84 29.22 -1.43
N ASP A 298 -20.59 29.25 -0.96
CA ASP A 298 -19.40 29.29 -1.82
C ASP A 298 -19.37 28.14 -2.84
N LEU A 299 -19.67 26.92 -2.40
CA LEU A 299 -19.66 25.75 -3.27
C LEU A 299 -20.86 25.74 -4.25
N GLN A 300 -21.97 26.38 -3.89
CA GLN A 300 -23.11 26.56 -4.80
C GLN A 300 -22.74 27.48 -5.96
N ILE A 301 -22.02 28.57 -5.69
CA ILE A 301 -21.46 29.46 -6.72
C ILE A 301 -20.44 28.70 -7.58
N GLU A 302 -19.54 27.92 -6.96
CA GLU A 302 -18.57 27.10 -7.71
C GLU A 302 -19.25 26.05 -8.60
N LEU A 303 -20.36 25.46 -8.18
CA LEU A 303 -21.17 24.54 -9.01
C LEU A 303 -21.70 25.28 -10.24
N ILE A 304 -22.28 26.47 -10.06
CA ILE A 304 -22.82 27.27 -11.16
C ILE A 304 -21.72 27.64 -12.16
N GLN A 305 -20.58 28.14 -11.67
CA GLN A 305 -19.40 28.41 -12.50
C GLN A 305 -18.93 27.17 -13.25
N GLY A 306 -18.86 26.03 -12.55
CA GLY A 306 -18.42 24.76 -13.13
C GLY A 306 -19.34 24.29 -14.25
N VAL A 307 -20.66 24.33 -14.05
CA VAL A 307 -21.67 23.99 -15.07
C VAL A 307 -21.60 24.97 -16.25
N HIS A 308 -21.48 26.26 -15.98
CA HIS A 308 -21.33 27.29 -17.01
C HIS A 308 -20.08 27.07 -17.87
N GLY A 309 -18.94 26.69 -17.26
CA GLY A 309 -17.70 26.38 -17.98
C GLY A 309 -17.80 25.19 -18.95
N TYR A 310 -18.83 24.35 -18.83
CA TYR A 310 -19.16 23.28 -19.79
C TYR A 310 -20.19 23.70 -20.84
N GLY A 311 -20.66 24.95 -20.84
CA GLY A 311 -21.67 25.46 -21.78
C GLY A 311 -23.11 24.99 -21.52
N ALA A 312 -23.38 24.42 -20.35
CA ALA A 312 -24.70 23.85 -20.01
C ALA A 312 -25.66 24.92 -19.44
N HIS A 313 -26.04 25.91 -20.24
CA HIS A 313 -26.81 27.09 -19.81
C HIS A 313 -28.15 26.77 -19.12
N GLN A 314 -28.85 25.70 -19.54
CA GLN A 314 -30.11 25.29 -18.90
C GLN A 314 -29.89 24.80 -17.46
N ASP A 315 -28.80 24.07 -17.22
CA ASP A 315 -28.45 23.57 -15.89
C ASP A 315 -27.98 24.70 -14.97
N VAL A 316 -27.33 25.73 -15.53
CA VAL A 316 -26.99 26.98 -14.79
C VAL A 316 -28.26 27.62 -14.25
N ALA A 317 -29.28 27.84 -15.09
CA ALA A 317 -30.55 28.44 -14.67
C ALA A 317 -31.28 27.59 -13.62
N PHE A 318 -31.24 26.26 -13.77
CA PHE A 318 -31.78 25.34 -12.77
C PHE A 318 -31.13 25.55 -11.39
N TRP A 319 -29.80 25.58 -11.32
CA TRP A 319 -29.08 25.70 -10.05
C TRP A 319 -29.24 27.08 -9.38
N ILE A 320 -29.28 28.15 -10.17
CA ILE A 320 -29.58 29.51 -9.68
C ILE A 320 -30.95 29.54 -9.01
N ARG A 321 -31.99 29.02 -9.68
CA ARG A 321 -33.35 28.95 -9.13
C ARG A 321 -33.43 28.03 -7.90
N ARG A 322 -32.74 26.89 -7.92
CA ARG A 322 -32.76 25.88 -6.85
C ARG A 322 -32.22 26.38 -5.52
N TYR A 323 -31.23 27.25 -5.54
CA TYR A 323 -30.60 27.85 -4.35
C TYR A 323 -30.98 29.31 -4.11
N ASN A 324 -31.81 29.89 -4.99
CA ASN A 324 -32.23 31.28 -4.92
C ASN A 324 -31.05 32.26 -4.82
N ILE A 325 -30.04 32.07 -5.67
CA ILE A 325 -28.81 32.87 -5.66
C ILE A 325 -29.05 34.18 -6.44
N PRO A 326 -28.83 35.36 -5.83
CA PRO A 326 -28.91 36.64 -6.53
C PRO A 326 -27.90 36.71 -7.68
N VAL A 327 -28.31 37.25 -8.83
CA VAL A 327 -27.42 37.39 -10.01
C VAL A 327 -26.22 38.28 -9.69
N SER A 328 -26.37 39.25 -8.79
CA SER A 328 -25.28 40.11 -8.29
C SER A 328 -24.14 39.34 -7.64
N ASP A 329 -24.44 38.18 -7.06
CA ASP A 329 -23.48 37.39 -6.29
C ASP A 329 -22.70 36.41 -7.19
N LEU A 330 -23.09 36.31 -8.46
CA LEU A 330 -22.41 35.51 -9.47
C LEU A 330 -21.27 36.31 -10.13
N PRO A 331 -20.25 35.65 -10.68
CA PRO A 331 -19.20 36.32 -11.45
C PRO A 331 -19.74 36.97 -12.73
N GLU A 332 -19.17 38.11 -13.14
CA GLU A 332 -19.60 38.90 -14.31
C GLU A 332 -19.75 38.07 -15.60
N HIS A 333 -18.82 37.15 -15.87
CA HIS A 333 -18.88 36.30 -17.06
C HIS A 333 -20.09 35.35 -17.08
N VAL A 334 -20.55 34.91 -15.89
CA VAL A 334 -21.78 34.11 -15.78
C VAL A 334 -22.97 35.03 -15.95
N GLN A 335 -22.99 36.20 -15.29
CA GLN A 335 -24.08 37.18 -15.37
C GLN A 335 -24.43 37.54 -16.81
N ALA A 336 -23.41 37.81 -17.65
CA ALA A 336 -23.58 38.18 -19.06
C ALA A 336 -24.22 37.09 -19.93
N SER A 337 -24.26 35.85 -19.45
CA SER A 337 -24.76 34.67 -20.19
C SER A 337 -26.12 34.15 -19.69
N ILE A 338 -26.68 34.73 -18.63
CA ILE A 338 -27.95 34.29 -18.05
C ILE A 338 -29.10 34.96 -18.80
N ASP A 339 -29.77 34.20 -19.65
CA ASP A 339 -31.05 34.62 -20.23
C ASP A 339 -32.19 34.28 -19.25
N LEU A 340 -32.46 35.19 -18.32
CA LEU A 340 -33.45 35.05 -17.24
C LEU A 340 -34.88 34.84 -17.77
N ASN A 341 -35.13 35.15 -19.05
CA ASN A 341 -36.45 35.07 -19.69
C ASN A 341 -36.79 33.70 -20.32
N SER A 342 -35.91 32.69 -20.20
CA SER A 342 -36.23 31.32 -20.61
C SER A 342 -37.17 30.63 -19.62
N ASN A 343 -38.46 30.95 -19.71
CA ASN A 343 -39.58 30.23 -19.11
C ASN A 343 -39.91 28.93 -19.88
N SER A 344 -38.91 28.15 -20.29
CA SER A 344 -39.17 26.80 -20.81
C SER A 344 -39.22 25.81 -19.65
N SER A 345 -40.37 25.74 -19.00
CA SER A 345 -40.76 24.66 -18.08
C SER A 345 -40.98 23.32 -18.79
N SER A 346 -40.85 23.27 -20.12
CA SER A 346 -40.80 22.05 -20.91
C SER A 346 -39.39 21.82 -21.44
N ARG A 347 -38.56 21.12 -20.66
CA ARG A 347 -37.53 20.30 -21.31
C ARG A 347 -38.26 19.33 -22.24
N PRO A 348 -37.78 19.05 -23.46
CA PRO A 348 -38.20 17.84 -24.15
C PRO A 348 -37.96 16.74 -23.14
N VAL A 349 -39.03 16.04 -22.74
CA VAL A 349 -38.87 14.73 -22.12
C VAL A 349 -37.98 14.01 -23.10
N ASP A 350 -36.71 13.80 -22.75
CA ASP A 350 -35.82 13.00 -23.57
C ASP A 350 -36.64 11.77 -23.91
N SER A 351 -36.91 11.58 -25.20
CA SER A 351 -37.65 10.44 -25.72
C SER A 351 -36.78 9.22 -25.48
N CYS A 352 -36.72 8.80 -24.21
CA CYS A 352 -35.91 7.76 -23.61
C CYS A 352 -36.44 6.37 -23.99
N SER A 353 -37.34 6.30 -24.98
CA SER A 353 -37.72 5.05 -25.63
C SER A 353 -36.62 4.55 -26.57
N SER A 354 -35.75 5.42 -27.10
CA SER A 354 -34.75 5.04 -28.12
C SER A 354 -33.43 4.47 -27.57
N GLN A 355 -33.11 4.66 -26.28
CA GLN A 355 -31.86 4.16 -25.67
C GLN A 355 -32.00 2.84 -24.90
N LYS A 356 -33.21 2.38 -24.58
CA LYS A 356 -33.42 1.13 -23.80
C LYS A 356 -32.83 -0.10 -24.49
N ASP A 357 -32.82 -0.13 -25.82
CA ASP A 357 -32.29 -1.26 -26.58
C ASP A 357 -30.76 -1.40 -26.53
N LEU A 358 -30.04 -0.36 -26.12
CA LEU A 358 -28.56 -0.38 -26.08
C LEU A 358 -27.99 -1.13 -24.87
N TYR A 359 -28.76 -1.27 -23.80
CA TYR A 359 -28.32 -1.85 -22.52
C TYR A 359 -29.11 -3.12 -22.18
N LEU A 360 -28.52 -3.95 -21.31
CA LEU A 360 -29.21 -5.10 -20.75
C LEU A 360 -30.43 -4.63 -19.95
N GLN A 361 -31.57 -5.26 -20.19
CA GLN A 361 -32.81 -5.02 -19.45
C GLN A 361 -33.00 -6.13 -18.42
N LEU A 362 -33.61 -5.79 -17.28
CA LEU A 362 -33.98 -6.77 -16.26
C LEU A 362 -35.09 -7.69 -16.82
N PRO A 363 -34.86 -9.02 -16.88
CA PRO A 363 -35.84 -9.96 -17.43
C PRO A 363 -36.90 -10.39 -16.39
N LEU A 364 -37.16 -9.56 -15.38
CA LEU A 364 -38.12 -9.82 -14.30
C LEU A 364 -39.13 -8.66 -14.21
N PRO A 365 -40.41 -8.95 -13.93
CA PRO A 365 -41.41 -7.91 -13.71
C PRO A 365 -41.17 -7.19 -12.38
N SER A 366 -41.66 -5.95 -12.25
CA SER A 366 -41.52 -5.17 -11.00
C SER A 366 -42.12 -5.87 -9.77
N SER A 367 -43.13 -6.74 -9.95
CA SER A 367 -43.72 -7.55 -8.87
C SER A 367 -42.77 -8.61 -8.29
N SER A 368 -41.69 -8.95 -9.02
CA SER A 368 -40.64 -9.85 -8.56
C SER A 368 -39.55 -9.14 -7.74
N LEU A 369 -39.64 -7.80 -7.60
CA LEU A 369 -38.69 -6.98 -6.85
C LEU A 369 -39.27 -6.71 -5.47
N ILE A 370 -38.71 -7.34 -4.44
CA ILE A 370 -39.22 -7.32 -3.08
C ILE A 370 -38.31 -6.47 -2.22
N ILE A 371 -38.82 -5.33 -1.73
CA ILE A 371 -38.10 -4.51 -0.76
C ILE A 371 -38.24 -5.13 0.62
N VAL A 372 -37.13 -5.31 1.31
CA VAL A 372 -37.07 -5.85 2.68
C VAL A 372 -36.58 -4.73 3.59
N ASP A 373 -37.51 -4.01 4.21
CA ASP A 373 -37.25 -2.78 4.99
C ASP A 373 -37.78 -2.82 6.44
N ASN A 374 -38.34 -3.94 6.86
CA ASN A 374 -38.85 -4.18 8.21
C ASN A 374 -38.55 -5.61 8.70
N PRO A 375 -38.59 -5.86 10.03
CA PRO A 375 -38.31 -7.18 10.59
C PRO A 375 -39.19 -8.31 10.04
N GLU A 376 -40.48 -8.07 9.82
CA GLU A 376 -41.42 -9.06 9.30
C GLU A 376 -41.05 -9.49 7.87
N ALA A 377 -40.62 -8.55 7.03
CA ALA A 377 -40.13 -8.82 5.69
C ALA A 377 -38.81 -9.61 5.71
N VAL A 378 -37.94 -9.39 6.70
CA VAL A 378 -36.72 -10.19 6.88
C VAL A 378 -37.08 -11.62 7.25
N VAL A 379 -38.02 -11.83 8.17
CA VAL A 379 -38.53 -13.17 8.52
C VAL A 379 -39.14 -13.87 7.31
N ALA A 380 -40.00 -13.18 6.55
CA ALA A 380 -40.59 -13.73 5.33
C ALA A 380 -39.54 -14.10 4.27
N PHE A 381 -38.48 -13.29 4.15
CA PHE A 381 -37.34 -13.60 3.28
C PHE A 381 -36.61 -14.87 3.74
N LEU A 382 -36.34 -15.02 5.04
CA LEU A 382 -35.64 -16.18 5.59
C LEU A 382 -36.48 -17.47 5.49
N ASP A 383 -37.75 -17.43 5.90
CA ASP A 383 -38.60 -18.61 6.01
C ASP A 383 -39.13 -19.10 4.65
N GLU A 384 -39.59 -18.18 3.80
CA GLU A 384 -40.21 -18.51 2.52
C GLU A 384 -39.35 -18.10 1.33
N GLY A 385 -38.65 -16.97 1.42
CA GLY A 385 -37.87 -16.43 0.32
C GLY A 385 -36.65 -17.27 -0.07
N LEU A 386 -35.97 -17.89 0.89
CA LEU A 386 -34.80 -18.75 0.70
C LEU A 386 -35.15 -20.24 0.50
N LYS A 387 -36.43 -20.60 0.57
CA LYS A 387 -36.87 -21.99 0.52
C LYS A 387 -36.47 -22.65 -0.80
N GLY A 388 -35.63 -23.67 -0.73
CA GLY A 388 -35.12 -24.39 -1.89
C GLY A 388 -34.03 -23.66 -2.67
N ALA A 389 -33.56 -22.49 -2.21
CA ALA A 389 -32.46 -21.78 -2.83
C ALA A 389 -31.16 -22.60 -2.74
N ARG A 390 -30.44 -22.69 -3.86
CA ARG A 390 -29.11 -23.32 -3.95
C ARG A 390 -28.05 -22.41 -4.53
N LEU A 391 -28.50 -21.40 -5.28
CA LEU A 391 -27.66 -20.46 -5.99
C LEU A 391 -28.35 -19.10 -5.94
N VAL A 392 -27.61 -18.07 -5.54
CA VAL A 392 -28.10 -16.69 -5.51
C VAL A 392 -27.03 -15.75 -6.04
N GLY A 393 -27.44 -14.63 -6.67
CA GLY A 393 -26.57 -13.49 -6.92
C GLY A 393 -26.63 -12.53 -5.73
N ILE A 394 -25.49 -12.00 -5.30
CA ILE A 394 -25.41 -10.98 -4.25
C ILE A 394 -24.60 -9.78 -4.74
N ASP A 395 -25.10 -8.59 -4.42
CA ASP A 395 -24.40 -7.33 -4.62
C ASP A 395 -24.69 -6.37 -3.43
N ALA A 396 -24.03 -5.21 -3.40
CA ALA A 396 -24.25 -4.20 -2.38
C ALA A 396 -24.11 -2.77 -2.90
N GLU A 397 -24.88 -1.84 -2.32
CA GLU A 397 -24.82 -0.42 -2.68
C GLU A 397 -24.63 0.50 -1.48
N TRP A 398 -23.88 1.58 -1.68
CA TRP A 398 -23.57 2.59 -0.68
C TRP A 398 -23.51 3.97 -1.32
N LYS A 399 -23.84 5.01 -0.55
CA LYS A 399 -23.70 6.39 -1.02
C LYS A 399 -22.22 6.71 -1.24
N PRO A 400 -21.83 7.24 -2.42
CA PRO A 400 -20.47 7.74 -2.63
C PRO A 400 -20.12 8.83 -1.61
N SER A 401 -19.06 8.62 -0.83
CA SER A 401 -18.59 9.60 0.15
C SER A 401 -17.66 10.64 -0.46
N PHE A 402 -17.93 11.92 -0.18
CA PHE A 402 -17.13 13.07 -0.61
C PHE A 402 -16.30 13.70 0.53
N GLY A 403 -16.22 13.00 1.67
CA GLY A 403 -15.65 13.53 2.91
C GLY A 403 -14.79 12.54 3.70
N GLY A 404 -14.57 12.85 4.99
CA GLY A 404 -13.73 12.05 5.89
C GLY A 404 -14.36 10.74 6.37
N LYS A 405 -15.69 10.62 6.33
CA LYS A 405 -16.41 9.42 6.78
C LYS A 405 -16.37 8.31 5.72
N PRO A 406 -16.13 7.04 6.11
CA PRO A 406 -16.24 5.92 5.20
C PRO A 406 -17.68 5.81 4.67
N PRO A 407 -17.88 5.32 3.43
CA PRO A 407 -19.22 5.05 2.93
C PRO A 407 -19.89 3.98 3.79
N GLU A 408 -21.17 4.16 4.10
CA GLU A 408 -21.97 3.17 4.82
C GLU A 408 -22.82 2.36 3.84
N LEU A 409 -22.97 1.07 4.13
CA LEU A 409 -23.84 0.19 3.36
C LEU A 409 -25.30 0.66 3.46
N ALA A 410 -25.92 0.85 2.30
CA ALA A 410 -27.29 1.33 2.20
C ALA A 410 -28.29 0.24 1.76
N LEU A 411 -27.86 -0.68 0.89
CA LEU A 411 -28.70 -1.74 0.30
C LEU A 411 -27.87 -3.00 0.07
N ILE A 412 -28.47 -4.18 0.30
CA ILE A 412 -27.94 -5.48 -0.17
C ILE A 412 -28.94 -6.06 -1.15
N GLN A 413 -28.48 -6.54 -2.30
CA GLN A 413 -29.33 -7.18 -3.29
C GLN A 413 -29.09 -8.68 -3.29
N ILE A 414 -30.15 -9.48 -3.24
CA ILE A 414 -30.10 -10.93 -3.29
C ILE A 414 -31.03 -11.41 -4.39
N SER A 415 -30.46 -11.86 -5.50
CA SER A 415 -31.21 -12.39 -6.64
C SER A 415 -31.33 -13.91 -6.55
N LEU A 416 -32.55 -14.38 -6.65
CA LEU A 416 -32.91 -15.74 -7.03
C LEU A 416 -33.31 -15.74 -8.53
N PRO A 417 -33.57 -16.91 -9.15
CA PRO A 417 -33.95 -16.96 -10.57
C PRO A 417 -35.21 -16.16 -10.91
N GLU A 418 -36.22 -16.11 -10.02
CA GLU A 418 -37.53 -15.49 -10.31
C GLU A 418 -37.81 -14.22 -9.50
N LYS A 419 -37.01 -13.95 -8.46
CA LYS A 419 -37.23 -12.86 -7.50
C LYS A 419 -35.91 -12.20 -7.12
N VAL A 420 -35.95 -10.90 -6.83
CA VAL A 420 -34.83 -10.16 -6.26
C VAL A 420 -35.28 -9.49 -4.98
N TYR A 421 -34.56 -9.74 -3.89
CA TYR A 421 -34.77 -9.10 -2.60
C TYR A 421 -33.80 -7.93 -2.46
N LEU A 422 -34.32 -6.76 -2.16
CA LEU A 422 -33.57 -5.53 -1.91
C LEU A 422 -33.64 -5.21 -0.41
N ILE A 423 -32.63 -5.64 0.33
CA ILE A 423 -32.55 -5.51 1.78
C ILE A 423 -32.06 -4.12 2.14
N ASP A 424 -32.96 -3.31 2.70
CA ASP A 424 -32.74 -1.91 3.04
C ASP A 424 -32.02 -1.75 4.37
N ILE A 425 -30.69 -1.79 4.33
CA ILE A 425 -29.85 -1.67 5.52
C ILE A 425 -29.99 -0.30 6.20
N THR A 426 -30.30 0.76 5.44
CA THR A 426 -30.48 2.11 5.99
C THR A 426 -31.67 2.18 6.94
N VAL A 427 -32.75 1.48 6.62
CA VAL A 427 -33.95 1.39 7.46
C VAL A 427 -33.77 0.33 8.55
N LEU A 428 -33.29 -0.86 8.17
CA LEU A 428 -33.21 -2.02 9.08
C LEU A 428 -32.25 -1.81 10.24
N LYS A 429 -31.12 -1.10 10.06
CA LYS A 429 -30.16 -0.83 11.16
C LYS A 429 -30.79 -0.19 12.40
N LYS A 430 -31.92 0.51 12.25
CA LYS A 430 -32.63 1.17 13.35
C LYS A 430 -33.61 0.24 14.08
N ASN A 431 -34.04 -0.83 13.43
CA ASN A 431 -35.23 -1.59 13.82
C ASN A 431 -34.98 -3.11 13.93
N LEU A 432 -33.82 -3.62 13.48
CA LEU A 432 -33.52 -5.05 13.56
C LEU A 432 -33.04 -5.43 14.95
N SER A 433 -33.62 -6.49 15.53
CA SER A 433 -33.10 -7.06 16.77
C SER A 433 -31.80 -7.82 16.52
N LYS A 434 -31.00 -7.97 17.58
CA LYS A 434 -29.74 -8.74 17.53
C LYS A 434 -29.99 -10.19 17.10
N GLU A 435 -31.06 -10.80 17.60
CA GLU A 435 -31.46 -12.17 17.29
C GLU A 435 -31.75 -12.34 15.79
N LEU A 436 -32.46 -11.38 15.19
CA LEU A 436 -32.79 -11.43 13.76
C LEU A 436 -31.54 -11.19 12.89
N MET A 437 -30.56 -10.38 13.35
CA MET A 437 -29.27 -10.25 12.66
C MET A 437 -28.49 -11.58 12.67
N ILE A 438 -28.47 -12.27 13.81
CA ILE A 438 -27.82 -13.59 13.96
C ILE A 438 -28.55 -14.63 13.09
N GLN A 439 -29.87 -14.58 13.00
CA GLN A 439 -30.66 -15.45 12.10
C GLN A 439 -30.32 -15.17 10.64
N LEU A 440 -30.28 -13.90 10.22
CA LEU A 440 -29.87 -13.51 8.87
C LEU A 440 -28.46 -14.03 8.54
N GLY A 441 -27.53 -13.90 9.48
CA GLY A 441 -26.18 -14.43 9.32
C GLY A 441 -26.15 -15.94 9.19
N SER A 442 -26.70 -16.66 10.16
CA SER A 442 -26.65 -18.13 10.22
C SER A 442 -27.45 -18.81 9.11
N GLN A 443 -28.61 -18.29 8.72
CA GLN A 443 -29.49 -18.92 7.73
C GLN A 443 -29.15 -18.53 6.28
N PHE A 444 -28.48 -17.41 6.05
CA PHE A 444 -28.10 -16.96 4.70
C PHE A 444 -26.58 -16.83 4.50
N PHE A 445 -25.93 -15.89 5.20
CA PHE A 445 -24.52 -15.57 4.93
C PHE A 445 -23.57 -16.73 5.22
N PHE A 446 -23.79 -17.46 6.32
CA PHE A 446 -22.98 -18.62 6.72
C PHE A 446 -23.53 -19.95 6.22
N GLN A 447 -24.63 -19.93 5.45
CA GLN A 447 -25.22 -21.15 4.90
C GLN A 447 -24.44 -21.60 3.65
N SER A 448 -23.66 -22.68 3.78
CA SER A 448 -22.79 -23.18 2.70
C SER A 448 -23.54 -24.01 1.64
N SER A 449 -24.76 -24.46 1.94
CA SER A 449 -25.64 -25.14 0.98
C SER A 449 -26.22 -24.20 -0.08
N ILE A 450 -26.18 -22.89 0.17
CA ILE A 450 -26.53 -21.84 -0.78
C ILE A 450 -25.21 -21.25 -1.30
N LEU A 451 -24.98 -21.34 -2.61
CA LEU A 451 -23.85 -20.71 -3.27
C LEU A 451 -24.18 -19.25 -3.60
N LYS A 452 -23.41 -18.31 -3.04
CA LYS A 452 -23.55 -16.87 -3.26
C LYS A 452 -22.56 -16.41 -4.34
N LEU A 453 -23.08 -15.99 -5.49
CA LEU A 453 -22.31 -15.41 -6.58
C LEU A 453 -22.16 -13.91 -6.38
N GLY A 454 -20.98 -13.34 -6.58
CA GLY A 454 -20.79 -11.89 -6.64
C GLY A 454 -19.65 -11.53 -7.58
N PHE A 455 -19.33 -10.24 -7.70
CA PHE A 455 -18.26 -9.75 -8.57
C PHE A 455 -17.36 -8.77 -7.82
N GLY A 456 -16.16 -9.19 -7.44
CA GLY A 456 -15.29 -8.38 -6.57
C GLY A 456 -15.70 -8.41 -5.09
N LEU A 457 -16.33 -9.51 -4.65
CA LEU A 457 -17.02 -9.70 -3.36
C LEU A 457 -16.29 -9.25 -2.09
N ASN A 458 -14.95 -9.27 -2.09
CA ASN A 458 -14.16 -8.99 -0.88
C ASN A 458 -14.46 -7.60 -0.28
N HIS A 459 -14.76 -6.60 -1.12
CA HIS A 459 -15.11 -5.27 -0.63
C HIS A 459 -16.52 -5.26 -0.03
N ASP A 460 -17.47 -5.91 -0.70
CA ASP A 460 -18.87 -5.92 -0.32
C ASP A 460 -19.08 -6.69 0.98
N LEU A 461 -18.47 -7.87 1.13
CA LEU A 461 -18.54 -8.67 2.36
C LEU A 461 -18.00 -7.91 3.57
N ARG A 462 -16.89 -7.16 3.42
CA ARG A 462 -16.36 -6.31 4.49
C ARG A 462 -17.29 -5.15 4.83
N ALA A 463 -17.92 -4.54 3.82
CA ALA A 463 -18.89 -3.47 4.04
C ALA A 463 -20.14 -3.99 4.77
N ILE A 464 -20.59 -5.19 4.43
CA ILE A 464 -21.69 -5.92 5.09
C ILE A 464 -21.32 -6.25 6.54
N GLU A 465 -20.17 -6.90 6.78
CA GLU A 465 -19.69 -7.25 8.13
C GLU A 465 -19.54 -6.01 9.02
N HIS A 466 -18.97 -4.93 8.49
CA HIS A 466 -18.84 -3.67 9.23
C HIS A 466 -20.19 -3.01 9.56
N SER A 467 -21.16 -3.15 8.66
CA SER A 467 -22.49 -2.55 8.80
C SER A 467 -23.45 -3.38 9.64
N LEU A 468 -23.18 -4.69 9.79
CA LEU A 468 -23.99 -5.66 10.53
C LEU A 468 -23.09 -6.43 11.51
N PRO A 469 -22.60 -5.79 12.60
CA PRO A 469 -21.60 -6.38 13.49
C PRO A 469 -22.11 -7.60 14.26
N ASP A 470 -23.43 -7.71 14.48
CA ASP A 470 -24.05 -8.82 15.19
C ASP A 470 -24.46 -9.98 14.26
N ILE A 471 -23.98 -10.01 13.02
CA ILE A 471 -24.34 -11.07 12.05
C ILE A 471 -23.82 -12.46 12.47
N GLY A 472 -22.92 -12.56 13.45
CA GLY A 472 -22.55 -13.82 14.10
C GLY A 472 -21.25 -14.46 13.61
N GLY A 473 -20.44 -13.76 12.83
CA GLY A 473 -19.13 -14.25 12.37
C GLY A 473 -18.46 -13.29 11.39
N SER A 474 -17.25 -13.67 10.91
CA SER A 474 -16.54 -12.90 9.88
C SER A 474 -16.84 -13.44 8.49
N LEU A 475 -17.12 -12.54 7.54
CA LEU A 475 -17.45 -12.90 6.17
C LEU A 475 -16.18 -12.95 5.32
N ASP A 476 -15.86 -14.14 4.80
CA ASP A 476 -14.69 -14.34 3.93
C ASP A 476 -15.07 -15.23 2.75
N VAL A 477 -14.73 -14.76 1.54
CA VAL A 477 -14.93 -15.49 0.28
C VAL A 477 -14.26 -16.87 0.34
N ASN A 478 -13.20 -17.02 1.12
CA ASN A 478 -12.44 -18.27 1.27
C ASN A 478 -13.10 -19.30 2.21
N VAL A 479 -14.17 -18.94 2.94
CA VAL A 479 -14.81 -19.80 3.96
C VAL A 479 -15.89 -20.74 3.36
N GLY A 480 -16.00 -20.79 2.03
CA GLY A 480 -16.95 -21.66 1.31
C GLY A 480 -18.36 -21.04 1.22
N GLY A 481 -19.15 -21.49 0.24
CA GLY A 481 -20.49 -20.94 -0.01
C GLY A 481 -20.51 -19.58 -0.74
N TYR A 482 -19.35 -19.08 -1.19
CA TYR A 482 -19.21 -17.88 -2.03
C TYR A 482 -18.39 -18.19 -3.28
N LEU A 483 -18.72 -17.53 -4.39
CA LEU A 483 -17.96 -17.60 -5.63
C LEU A 483 -17.87 -16.21 -6.26
N ASP A 484 -16.65 -15.68 -6.35
CA ASP A 484 -16.37 -14.42 -7.02
C ASP A 484 -16.20 -14.65 -8.53
N LEU A 485 -17.19 -14.19 -9.29
CA LEU A 485 -17.22 -14.30 -10.75
C LEU A 485 -16.10 -13.51 -11.42
N GLN A 486 -15.54 -12.47 -10.79
CA GLN A 486 -14.36 -11.78 -11.32
C GLN A 486 -13.14 -12.72 -11.30
N THR A 487 -12.94 -13.43 -10.20
CA THR A 487 -11.85 -14.40 -10.06
C THR A 487 -12.05 -15.58 -11.00
N LEU A 488 -13.28 -16.11 -11.07
CA LEU A 488 -13.63 -17.18 -12.00
C LEU A 488 -13.39 -16.77 -13.46
N TRP A 489 -13.85 -15.58 -13.87
CA TRP A 489 -13.66 -15.05 -15.22
C TRP A 489 -12.17 -14.94 -15.56
N ASN A 490 -11.34 -14.42 -14.65
CA ASN A 490 -9.89 -14.33 -14.85
C ASN A 490 -9.24 -15.71 -15.03
N VAL A 491 -9.64 -16.71 -14.26
CA VAL A 491 -9.13 -18.09 -14.39
C VAL A 491 -9.55 -18.69 -15.73
N LEU A 492 -10.83 -18.55 -16.10
CA LEU A 492 -11.36 -19.04 -17.37
C LEU A 492 -10.65 -18.43 -18.58
N ALA A 493 -10.41 -17.12 -18.55
CA ALA A 493 -9.73 -16.41 -19.64
C ALA A 493 -8.21 -16.72 -19.69
N SER A 494 -7.52 -16.74 -18.54
CA SER A 494 -6.04 -16.77 -18.50
C SER A 494 -5.41 -18.16 -18.36
N VAL A 495 -6.17 -19.15 -17.91
CA VAL A 495 -5.72 -20.54 -17.69
C VAL A 495 -6.37 -21.48 -18.68
N TYR A 496 -7.70 -21.40 -18.83
CA TYR A 496 -8.47 -22.30 -19.69
C TYR A 496 -8.73 -21.73 -21.09
N ASN A 497 -8.43 -20.44 -21.32
CA ASN A 497 -8.63 -19.74 -22.59
C ASN A 497 -10.06 -19.87 -23.16
N ILE A 498 -11.05 -19.91 -22.26
CA ILE A 498 -12.46 -20.07 -22.62
C ILE A 498 -12.94 -18.86 -23.41
N GLN A 499 -13.45 -19.11 -24.61
CA GLN A 499 -14.06 -18.09 -25.45
C GLN A 499 -15.50 -17.84 -25.00
N LEU A 500 -15.86 -16.56 -24.84
CA LEU A 500 -17.22 -16.14 -24.49
C LEU A 500 -18.04 -15.85 -25.76
N PRO A 501 -19.38 -15.90 -25.70
CA PRO A 501 -20.24 -15.82 -26.88
C PRO A 501 -20.14 -14.49 -27.67
N TYR A 502 -19.76 -13.41 -26.99
CA TYR A 502 -19.68 -12.07 -27.59
C TYR A 502 -18.31 -11.43 -27.32
N ILE A 503 -17.89 -10.56 -28.24
CA ILE A 503 -16.63 -9.81 -28.14
C ILE A 503 -16.89 -8.51 -27.37
N ALA A 504 -16.05 -8.21 -26.37
CA ALA A 504 -16.09 -6.93 -25.68
C ALA A 504 -15.72 -5.77 -26.63
N ARG A 505 -16.36 -4.61 -26.48
CA ARG A 505 -15.92 -3.41 -27.20
C ARG A 505 -14.51 -3.02 -26.74
N GLN A 506 -13.72 -2.40 -27.64
CA GLN A 506 -12.34 -2.01 -27.36
C GLN A 506 -12.19 -1.01 -26.19
N ASP A 507 -13.27 -0.31 -25.83
CA ASP A 507 -13.37 0.64 -24.71
C ASP A 507 -13.95 0.03 -23.42
N ALA A 508 -14.35 -1.24 -23.43
CA ALA A 508 -14.90 -1.91 -22.26
C ALA A 508 -13.80 -2.27 -21.26
N GLY A 509 -13.76 -1.56 -20.12
CA GLY A 509 -12.85 -1.90 -19.01
C GLY A 509 -13.10 -3.30 -18.41
N GLN A 510 -12.22 -3.77 -17.52
CA GLN A 510 -12.30 -5.11 -16.90
C GLN A 510 -13.30 -5.20 -15.71
N GLY A 511 -14.53 -4.72 -15.89
CA GLY A 511 -15.57 -4.73 -14.84
C GLY A 511 -16.78 -5.60 -15.19
N LEU A 512 -17.73 -5.73 -14.25
CA LEU A 512 -18.95 -6.54 -14.41
C LEU A 512 -19.68 -6.27 -15.73
N SER A 513 -19.90 -5.00 -16.09
CA SER A 513 -20.54 -4.62 -17.36
C SER A 513 -19.85 -5.17 -18.62
N SER A 514 -18.53 -5.41 -18.58
CA SER A 514 -17.80 -6.01 -19.70
C SER A 514 -18.00 -7.52 -19.77
N LEU A 515 -18.02 -8.19 -18.62
CA LEU A 515 -18.36 -9.61 -18.54
C LEU A 515 -19.82 -9.84 -18.97
N VAL A 516 -20.74 -9.00 -18.50
CA VAL A 516 -22.15 -9.00 -18.94
C VAL A 516 -22.24 -8.86 -20.46
N GLN A 517 -21.50 -7.93 -21.06
CA GLN A 517 -21.50 -7.77 -22.52
C GLN A 517 -20.95 -9.01 -23.25
N GLN A 518 -19.86 -9.60 -22.76
CA GLN A 518 -19.26 -10.79 -23.35
C GLN A 518 -20.14 -12.04 -23.21
N CYS A 519 -20.94 -12.13 -22.15
CA CYS A 519 -21.85 -13.26 -21.91
C CYS A 519 -23.23 -13.06 -22.56
N LEU A 520 -23.79 -11.85 -22.52
CA LEU A 520 -25.20 -11.56 -22.83
C LEU A 520 -25.38 -10.56 -24.00
N GLY A 521 -24.30 -10.08 -24.60
CA GLY A 521 -24.30 -9.26 -25.82
C GLY A 521 -24.55 -7.77 -25.60
N LYS A 522 -25.08 -7.36 -24.44
CA LYS A 522 -25.33 -5.94 -24.09
C LYS A 522 -24.63 -5.54 -22.79
N PRO A 523 -24.11 -4.31 -22.66
CA PRO A 523 -23.53 -3.80 -21.42
C PRO A 523 -24.60 -3.42 -20.39
N LEU A 524 -24.19 -3.21 -19.13
CA LEU A 524 -25.03 -2.63 -18.08
C LEU A 524 -25.11 -1.10 -18.22
N ASN A 525 -26.28 -0.53 -17.92
CA ASN A 525 -26.43 0.93 -17.82
C ASN A 525 -25.87 1.41 -16.47
N LYS A 526 -24.86 2.29 -16.47
CA LYS A 526 -24.16 2.78 -15.27
C LYS A 526 -24.70 4.08 -14.68
N GLU A 527 -25.79 4.62 -15.21
CA GLU A 527 -26.31 5.95 -14.81
C GLU A 527 -26.67 6.08 -13.33
N ASN A 528 -27.05 4.98 -12.68
CA ASN A 528 -27.41 4.94 -11.26
C ASN A 528 -26.32 4.36 -10.34
N GLN A 529 -25.19 3.89 -10.91
CA GLN A 529 -24.02 3.43 -10.14
C GLN A 529 -23.54 4.53 -9.16
N PHE A 530 -23.60 5.77 -9.62
CA PHE A 530 -23.22 6.94 -8.83
C PHE A 530 -24.46 7.71 -8.36
N SER A 531 -25.28 7.08 -7.52
CA SER A 531 -26.50 7.68 -6.98
C SER A 531 -26.45 7.82 -5.45
N ASN A 532 -27.38 8.57 -4.88
CA ASN A 532 -27.54 8.67 -3.43
C ASN A 532 -28.33 7.45 -2.92
N TRP A 533 -27.63 6.37 -2.63
CA TRP A 533 -28.25 5.12 -2.18
C TRP A 533 -28.86 5.19 -0.76
N GLU A 534 -28.62 6.26 -0.02
CA GLU A 534 -29.26 6.53 1.29
C GLU A 534 -30.63 7.22 1.15
N ARG A 535 -31.00 7.67 -0.06
CA ARG A 535 -32.29 8.33 -0.31
C ARG A 535 -33.46 7.40 -0.02
N ARG A 536 -34.49 7.86 0.70
CA ARG A 536 -35.75 7.13 0.85
C ARG A 536 -36.97 8.00 0.46
N PRO A 537 -37.95 7.45 -0.27
CA PRO A 537 -37.91 6.14 -0.95
C PRO A 537 -36.86 6.12 -2.08
N LEU A 538 -36.37 4.91 -2.43
CA LEU A 538 -35.52 4.71 -3.60
C LEU A 538 -36.30 5.03 -4.89
N ARG A 539 -35.61 5.53 -5.91
CA ARG A 539 -36.21 5.74 -7.24
C ARG A 539 -36.41 4.40 -7.96
N GLU A 540 -37.39 4.33 -8.86
CA GLU A 540 -37.63 3.14 -9.69
C GLU A 540 -36.39 2.72 -10.50
N ASN A 541 -35.64 3.70 -11.02
CA ASN A 541 -34.39 3.46 -11.73
C ASN A 541 -33.27 2.92 -10.81
N GLN A 542 -33.24 3.31 -9.54
CA GLN A 542 -32.29 2.77 -8.54
C GLN A 542 -32.64 1.31 -8.22
N ILE A 543 -33.93 1.03 -7.99
CA ILE A 543 -34.46 -0.32 -7.73
C ILE A 543 -34.12 -1.25 -8.90
N THR A 544 -34.42 -0.82 -10.13
CA THR A 544 -34.16 -1.62 -11.34
C THR A 544 -32.67 -1.86 -11.57
N TYR A 545 -31.84 -0.82 -11.39
CA TYR A 545 -30.38 -0.93 -11.49
C TYR A 545 -29.82 -1.93 -10.47
N ALA A 546 -30.17 -1.76 -9.18
CA ALA A 546 -29.71 -2.61 -8.09
C ALA A 546 -30.13 -4.06 -8.31
N ALA A 547 -31.38 -4.28 -8.73
CA ALA A 547 -31.87 -5.63 -9.02
C ALA A 547 -31.11 -6.29 -10.17
N LEU A 548 -30.80 -5.54 -11.24
CA LEU A 548 -30.09 -6.06 -12.41
C LEU A 548 -28.63 -6.43 -12.08
N ASP A 549 -27.93 -5.64 -11.26
CA ASP A 549 -26.54 -5.89 -10.88
C ASP A 549 -26.38 -7.23 -10.13
N ALA A 550 -27.32 -7.60 -9.26
CA ALA A 550 -27.35 -8.94 -8.66
C ALA A 550 -27.88 -10.04 -9.60
N HIS A 551 -28.93 -9.74 -10.38
CA HIS A 551 -29.58 -10.75 -11.22
C HIS A 551 -28.73 -11.18 -12.42
N CYS A 552 -27.92 -10.28 -12.98
CA CYS A 552 -27.04 -10.60 -14.09
C CYS A 552 -25.98 -11.66 -13.73
N LEU A 553 -25.64 -11.81 -12.45
CA LEU A 553 -24.66 -12.80 -11.97
C LEU A 553 -25.13 -14.24 -12.21
N LEU A 554 -26.44 -14.51 -12.03
CA LEU A 554 -27.04 -15.82 -12.31
C LEU A 554 -26.96 -16.16 -13.81
N GLN A 555 -27.24 -15.16 -14.65
CA GLN A 555 -27.17 -15.31 -16.11
C GLN A 555 -25.74 -15.52 -16.59
N ILE A 556 -24.77 -14.76 -16.06
CA ILE A 556 -23.34 -14.94 -16.34
C ILE A 556 -22.92 -16.36 -15.95
N TYR A 557 -23.24 -16.82 -14.75
CA TYR A 557 -22.85 -18.15 -14.28
C TYR A 557 -23.34 -19.25 -15.22
N SER A 558 -24.60 -19.17 -15.67
CA SER A 558 -25.17 -20.11 -16.63
C SER A 558 -24.45 -20.09 -17.99
N VAL A 559 -24.08 -18.90 -18.48
CA VAL A 559 -23.32 -18.76 -19.74
C VAL A 559 -21.91 -19.33 -19.59
N LEU A 560 -21.21 -19.03 -18.49
CA LEU A 560 -19.87 -19.56 -18.24
C LEU A 560 -19.87 -21.09 -18.16
N GLU A 561 -20.85 -21.66 -17.46
CA GLU A 561 -21.03 -23.12 -17.38
C GLU A 561 -21.24 -23.74 -18.77
N LYS A 562 -22.12 -23.14 -19.58
CA LYS A 562 -22.39 -23.58 -20.94
C LYS A 562 -21.12 -23.52 -21.81
N CYS A 563 -20.40 -22.40 -21.78
CA CYS A 563 -19.16 -22.23 -22.56
C CYS A 563 -18.09 -23.23 -22.16
N CYS A 564 -17.92 -23.52 -20.87
CA CYS A 564 -17.00 -24.56 -20.39
C CYS A 564 -17.39 -25.94 -20.92
N ARG A 565 -18.67 -26.31 -20.82
CA ARG A 565 -19.18 -27.60 -21.31
C ARG A 565 -18.95 -27.77 -22.81
N GLU A 566 -19.22 -26.74 -23.60
CA GLU A 566 -19.02 -26.75 -25.05
C GLU A 566 -17.53 -26.81 -25.45
N GLN A 567 -16.64 -26.31 -24.61
CA GLN A 567 -15.19 -26.29 -24.83
C GLN A 567 -14.45 -27.40 -24.04
N GLY A 568 -15.17 -28.45 -23.62
CA GLY A 568 -14.57 -29.65 -23.01
C GLY A 568 -13.94 -29.42 -21.63
N THR A 569 -14.31 -28.35 -20.93
CA THR A 569 -13.80 -28.00 -19.60
C THR A 569 -14.82 -28.32 -18.52
N VAL A 570 -14.40 -29.02 -17.46
CA VAL A 570 -15.27 -29.38 -16.34
C VAL A 570 -15.50 -28.16 -15.43
N PHE A 571 -16.64 -27.49 -15.59
CA PHE A 571 -16.93 -26.22 -14.91
C PHE A 571 -16.81 -26.30 -13.36
N ALA A 572 -17.24 -27.41 -12.77
CA ALA A 572 -17.15 -27.63 -11.32
C ALA A 572 -15.71 -27.70 -10.79
N GLU A 573 -14.74 -28.12 -11.61
CA GLU A 573 -13.32 -28.10 -11.24
C GLU A 573 -12.77 -26.66 -11.30
N VAL A 574 -13.18 -25.89 -12.30
CA VAL A 574 -12.75 -24.50 -12.43
C VAL A 574 -13.30 -23.65 -11.28
N CYS A 575 -14.56 -23.86 -10.88
CA CYS A 575 -15.15 -23.18 -9.72
C CYS A 575 -14.38 -23.49 -8.42
N ARG A 576 -13.96 -24.75 -8.22
CA ARG A 576 -13.13 -25.13 -7.07
C ARG A 576 -11.74 -24.48 -7.11
N ALA A 577 -11.13 -24.43 -8.29
CA ALA A 577 -9.84 -23.76 -8.48
C ALA A 577 -9.93 -22.25 -8.22
N ALA A 578 -10.98 -21.60 -8.70
CA ALA A 578 -11.24 -20.18 -8.46
C ALA A 578 -11.50 -19.88 -6.98
N GLY A 579 -12.28 -20.72 -6.28
CA GLY A 579 -12.55 -20.58 -4.85
C GLY A 579 -11.34 -20.84 -3.93
N SER A 580 -10.33 -21.55 -4.41
CA SER A 580 -9.08 -21.82 -3.66
C SER A 580 -7.95 -20.83 -3.97
N CYS A 581 -8.14 -19.96 -4.98
CA CYS A 581 -7.12 -19.02 -5.43
C CYS A 581 -7.28 -17.66 -4.76
N SER A 582 -6.39 -17.35 -3.80
CA SER A 582 -6.21 -15.99 -3.29
C SER A 582 -5.55 -15.10 -4.36
N TYR A 583 -6.33 -14.66 -5.35
CA TYR A 583 -5.89 -13.66 -6.32
C TYR A 583 -5.90 -12.27 -5.65
N LYS A 584 -4.72 -11.63 -5.53
CA LYS A 584 -4.62 -10.23 -5.10
C LYS A 584 -4.77 -9.34 -6.34
N PRO A 585 -5.85 -8.53 -6.45
CA PRO A 585 -5.94 -7.55 -7.52
C PRO A 585 -4.90 -6.46 -7.28
N SER A 586 -3.97 -6.29 -8.22
CA SER A 586 -3.14 -5.09 -8.29
C SER A 586 -4.07 -3.91 -8.60
N GLN A 587 -4.26 -2.99 -7.65
CA GLN A 587 -4.92 -1.71 -7.91
C GLN A 587 -4.08 -0.90 -8.91
N GLN A 588 -4.29 -1.16 -10.21
CA GLN A 588 -3.81 -0.32 -11.28
C GLN A 588 -4.76 0.86 -11.40
N LYS A 589 -4.27 2.05 -11.01
CA LYS A 589 -4.86 3.30 -11.45
C LYS A 589 -4.74 3.36 -12.97
N VAL A 590 -5.85 3.15 -13.66
CA VAL A 590 -5.99 3.47 -15.08
C VAL A 590 -5.85 4.98 -15.21
N GLN A 591 -4.67 5.43 -15.63
CA GLN A 591 -4.53 6.76 -16.22
C GLN A 591 -5.14 6.69 -17.61
N SER A 592 -6.15 7.52 -17.84
CA SER A 592 -6.75 7.74 -19.16
C SER A 592 -5.65 8.12 -20.17
N PRO A 593 -5.68 7.62 -21.41
CA PRO A 593 -4.81 8.16 -22.45
C PRO A 593 -5.23 9.60 -22.72
N ALA A 594 -4.31 10.54 -22.52
CA ALA A 594 -4.49 11.90 -23.01
C ALA A 594 -4.60 11.84 -24.54
N GLN A 595 -5.72 12.31 -25.07
CA GLN A 595 -5.83 12.68 -26.48
C GLN A 595 -4.73 13.71 -26.78
N LYS A 596 -3.70 13.28 -27.51
CA LYS A 596 -2.84 14.19 -28.26
C LYS A 596 -3.39 14.26 -29.68
N SER A 597 -4.09 15.35 -29.94
CA SER A 597 -4.08 15.99 -31.25
C SER A 597 -2.63 16.24 -31.68
N GLY A 598 -2.29 15.86 -32.90
CA GLY A 598 -0.99 16.15 -33.51
C GLY A 598 -0.35 14.92 -34.13
N ALA A 599 -0.64 14.73 -35.43
CA ALA A 599 0.16 13.88 -36.29
C ALA A 599 1.63 14.34 -36.23
N GLY A 600 2.47 13.50 -35.65
CA GLY A 600 3.92 13.64 -35.61
C GLY A 600 4.50 12.25 -35.57
N SER A 601 4.99 11.79 -36.71
CA SER A 601 5.70 10.53 -36.90
C SER A 601 6.76 10.31 -35.82
N VAL A 602 6.66 9.18 -35.10
CA VAL A 602 7.74 8.71 -34.24
C VAL A 602 8.92 8.31 -35.15
N PRO A 603 10.15 8.83 -34.93
CA PRO A 603 11.32 8.34 -35.63
C PRO A 603 11.54 6.87 -35.23
N SER A 604 11.55 5.99 -36.23
CA SER A 604 12.04 4.62 -36.14
C SER A 604 13.44 4.63 -35.51
N SER A 605 13.53 4.33 -34.21
CA SER A 605 14.80 4.07 -33.55
C SER A 605 15.26 2.66 -33.92
N HIS A 606 16.44 2.59 -34.55
CA HIS A 606 17.07 1.40 -35.09
C HIS A 606 16.87 0.12 -34.25
N ARG A 607 16.09 -0.83 -34.79
CA ARG A 607 16.18 -2.23 -34.36
C ARG A 607 17.57 -2.76 -34.75
N PRO A 608 18.27 -3.48 -33.87
CA PRO A 608 19.44 -4.26 -34.28
C PRO A 608 19.00 -5.20 -35.40
N ARG A 609 19.64 -5.10 -36.59
CA ARG A 609 19.33 -5.96 -37.75
C ARG A 609 19.83 -7.40 -37.55
N THR A 610 20.62 -7.66 -36.52
CA THR A 610 21.24 -8.94 -36.23
C THR A 610 20.66 -9.57 -34.96
N THR A 611 20.35 -10.86 -35.04
CA THR A 611 19.95 -11.68 -33.88
C THR A 611 21.09 -11.75 -32.87
N LEU A 612 20.83 -11.40 -31.62
CA LEU A 612 21.80 -11.51 -30.52
C LEU A 612 21.62 -12.85 -29.81
N LEU A 613 22.73 -13.53 -29.49
CA LEU A 613 22.68 -14.67 -28.57
C LEU A 613 22.58 -14.15 -27.13
N ALA A 614 21.89 -14.87 -26.24
CA ALA A 614 21.73 -14.49 -24.84
C ALA A 614 23.05 -14.10 -24.15
N LYS A 615 24.12 -14.87 -24.42
CA LYS A 615 25.48 -14.62 -23.90
C LYS A 615 26.13 -13.30 -24.35
N ASN A 616 25.69 -12.76 -25.49
CA ASN A 616 26.22 -11.53 -26.09
C ASN A 616 25.42 -10.28 -25.70
N ALA A 617 24.25 -10.44 -25.09
CA ALA A 617 23.44 -9.32 -24.62
C ALA A 617 23.92 -8.86 -23.24
N ARG A 618 24.35 -7.58 -23.14
CA ARG A 618 24.84 -6.97 -21.90
C ARG A 618 23.91 -5.83 -21.48
N LEU A 619 23.20 -6.05 -20.38
CA LEU A 619 22.10 -5.20 -19.93
C LEU A 619 22.38 -4.60 -18.55
N LEU A 620 21.81 -3.44 -18.28
CA LEU A 620 21.82 -2.75 -16.99
C LEU A 620 20.39 -2.38 -16.57
N CYS A 621 19.89 -3.00 -15.52
CA CYS A 621 18.56 -2.74 -14.95
C CYS A 621 18.64 -1.73 -13.80
N ASP A 622 17.84 -0.67 -13.89
CA ASP A 622 17.69 0.31 -12.81
C ASP A 622 16.84 -0.22 -11.64
N THR A 623 16.59 0.63 -10.65
CA THR A 623 15.79 0.29 -9.47
C THR A 623 14.31 -0.01 -9.79
N MET A 624 13.79 0.45 -10.93
CA MET A 624 12.40 0.26 -11.33
C MET A 624 12.15 -1.12 -11.96
N VAL A 625 13.19 -1.77 -12.49
CA VAL A 625 13.09 -3.06 -13.20
C VAL A 625 14.01 -4.15 -12.62
N GLN A 626 14.31 -4.09 -11.31
CA GLN A 626 15.15 -5.10 -10.64
C GLN A 626 14.57 -6.52 -10.74
N GLY A 627 13.23 -6.65 -10.70
CA GLY A 627 12.53 -7.92 -10.86
C GLY A 627 12.81 -8.55 -12.23
N LEU A 628 12.70 -7.76 -13.30
CA LEU A 628 13.07 -8.15 -14.65
C LEU A 628 14.53 -8.58 -14.74
N GLY A 629 15.44 -7.82 -14.13
CA GLY A 629 16.87 -8.16 -14.13
C GLY A 629 17.18 -9.55 -13.59
N LYS A 630 16.45 -10.02 -12.56
CA LYS A 630 16.60 -11.38 -12.04
C LYS A 630 16.12 -12.44 -13.03
N TYR A 631 15.07 -12.17 -13.80
CA TYR A 631 14.58 -13.08 -14.82
C TYR A 631 15.52 -13.15 -16.03
N LEU A 632 16.09 -12.01 -16.46
CA LEU A 632 17.08 -11.98 -17.54
C LEU A 632 18.33 -12.80 -17.19
N ARG A 633 18.80 -12.75 -15.94
CA ARG A 633 19.89 -13.64 -15.46
C ARG A 633 19.54 -15.12 -15.53
N LYS A 634 18.28 -15.51 -15.27
CA LYS A 634 17.83 -16.91 -15.40
C LYS A 634 17.90 -17.40 -16.84
N LEU A 635 17.74 -16.50 -17.82
CA LEU A 635 17.86 -16.78 -19.25
C LEU A 635 19.32 -16.69 -19.75
N GLY A 636 20.31 -16.61 -18.85
CA GLY A 636 21.73 -16.57 -19.21
C GLY A 636 22.24 -15.20 -19.68
N ILE A 637 21.41 -14.16 -19.67
CA ILE A 637 21.75 -12.82 -20.18
C ILE A 637 22.59 -12.05 -19.15
N ASP A 638 23.70 -11.44 -19.59
CA ASP A 638 24.58 -10.63 -18.74
C ASP A 638 23.86 -9.37 -18.25
N THR A 639 23.27 -9.42 -17.05
CA THR A 639 22.43 -8.35 -16.53
C THR A 639 22.92 -7.81 -15.19
N LYS A 640 23.44 -6.59 -15.16
CA LYS A 640 23.71 -5.86 -13.91
C LYS A 640 22.43 -5.25 -13.36
N ILE A 641 22.23 -5.34 -12.04
CA ILE A 641 21.04 -4.82 -11.35
C ILE A 641 21.53 -3.80 -10.34
N ILE A 642 20.97 -2.60 -10.37
CA ILE A 642 21.32 -1.53 -9.44
C ILE A 642 20.47 -1.67 -8.18
N SER A 643 21.09 -2.06 -7.06
CA SER A 643 20.41 -2.47 -5.82
C SER A 643 20.11 -1.32 -4.85
N ASN A 644 20.82 -0.19 -4.95
CA ASN A 644 20.67 0.98 -4.08
C ASN A 644 20.15 2.18 -4.88
N PRO A 645 19.51 3.19 -4.25
CA PRO A 645 19.27 4.50 -4.85
C PRO A 645 20.61 5.24 -5.01
N VAL A 646 21.50 4.69 -5.81
CA VAL A 646 22.72 5.35 -6.26
C VAL A 646 22.31 6.40 -7.29
N GLN A 647 23.01 7.54 -7.28
CA GLN A 647 22.76 8.66 -8.19
C GLN A 647 22.62 8.19 -9.65
N HIS A 648 21.61 8.71 -10.36
CA HIS A 648 21.35 8.51 -11.78
C HIS A 648 22.62 8.61 -12.66
N SER A 649 23.55 9.51 -12.29
CA SER A 649 24.85 9.70 -12.92
C SER A 649 25.77 8.47 -12.88
N TYR A 650 25.67 7.61 -11.86
CA TYR A 650 26.41 6.36 -11.79
C TYR A 650 25.90 5.34 -12.81
N SER A 651 24.58 5.22 -12.99
CA SER A 651 23.98 4.30 -13.95
C SER A 651 24.33 4.66 -15.39
N VAL A 652 24.32 5.96 -15.72
CA VAL A 652 24.76 6.46 -17.04
C VAL A 652 26.24 6.14 -17.27
N ARG A 653 27.11 6.47 -16.30
CA ARG A 653 28.56 6.17 -16.41
C ARG A 653 28.83 4.68 -16.55
N LEU A 654 28.15 3.84 -15.77
CA LEU A 654 28.33 2.40 -15.82
C LEU A 654 27.84 1.80 -17.14
N ALA A 655 26.73 2.29 -17.68
CA ALA A 655 26.22 1.88 -18.99
C ALA A 655 27.22 2.20 -20.11
N LEU A 656 27.81 3.41 -20.08
CA LEU A 656 28.81 3.83 -21.08
C LEU A 656 30.15 3.12 -20.91
N MET A 657 30.67 3.02 -19.68
CA MET A 657 31.96 2.41 -19.41
C MET A 657 32.01 0.92 -19.73
N GLU A 658 30.92 0.20 -19.48
CA GLU A 658 30.86 -1.24 -19.70
C GLU A 658 30.15 -1.63 -20.99
N ASP A 659 29.73 -0.67 -21.80
CA ASP A 659 28.96 -0.88 -23.03
C ASP A 659 27.73 -1.78 -22.78
N ARG A 660 26.82 -1.28 -21.94
CA ARG A 660 25.59 -1.97 -21.54
C ARG A 660 24.37 -1.17 -21.96
N PHE A 661 23.36 -1.86 -22.48
CA PHE A 661 22.07 -1.23 -22.71
C PHE A 661 21.30 -1.05 -21.40
N LEU A 662 20.86 0.18 -21.15
CA LEU A 662 20.12 0.53 -19.94
C LEU A 662 18.63 0.22 -20.11
N ILE A 663 18.07 -0.56 -19.20
CA ILE A 663 16.66 -0.91 -19.15
C ILE A 663 16.05 -0.19 -17.96
N THR A 664 15.02 0.60 -18.25
CA THR A 664 14.31 1.42 -17.27
C THR A 664 12.85 1.53 -17.69
N ARG A 665 12.08 2.32 -16.93
CA ARG A 665 10.67 2.53 -17.17
C ARG A 665 10.22 3.90 -16.71
N GLY A 666 9.21 4.44 -17.40
CA GLY A 666 8.44 5.58 -16.93
C GLY A 666 9.25 6.86 -17.02
N LYS A 667 9.18 7.70 -15.99
CA LYS A 667 9.83 9.03 -16.02
C LYS A 667 11.35 8.94 -16.10
N SER A 668 11.95 7.91 -15.49
CA SER A 668 13.40 7.66 -15.53
C SER A 668 13.94 7.50 -16.96
N TYR A 669 13.12 7.00 -17.90
CA TYR A 669 13.53 6.86 -19.29
C TYR A 669 13.91 8.20 -19.93
N GLN A 670 13.10 9.24 -19.72
CA GLN A 670 13.36 10.56 -20.34
C GLN A 670 14.66 11.16 -19.82
N GLU A 671 14.94 10.97 -18.53
CA GLU A 671 16.18 11.41 -17.89
C GLU A 671 17.40 10.65 -18.44
N PHE A 672 17.33 9.33 -18.55
CA PHE A 672 18.42 8.51 -19.10
C PHE A 672 18.63 8.75 -20.60
N ALA A 673 17.55 8.90 -21.38
CA ALA A 673 17.61 9.18 -22.81
C ALA A 673 18.23 10.54 -23.14
N SER A 674 18.23 11.49 -22.20
CA SER A 674 18.91 12.78 -22.36
C SER A 674 20.43 12.71 -22.19
N GLN A 675 20.95 11.66 -21.54
CA GLN A 675 22.36 11.53 -21.18
C GLN A 675 23.07 10.34 -21.86
N LEU A 676 22.31 9.39 -22.43
CA LEU A 676 22.83 8.23 -23.14
C LEU A 676 22.63 8.39 -24.66
N PRO A 677 23.52 7.80 -25.49
CA PRO A 677 23.36 7.77 -26.92
C PRO A 677 22.00 7.19 -27.35
N GLN A 678 21.49 7.65 -28.48
CA GLN A 678 20.22 7.14 -29.03
C GLN A 678 20.28 5.62 -29.18
N GLY A 679 19.27 4.92 -28.66
CA GLY A 679 19.18 3.46 -28.69
C GLY A 679 19.94 2.71 -27.58
N HIS A 680 20.71 3.40 -26.73
CA HIS A 680 21.39 2.78 -25.57
C HIS A 680 20.52 2.66 -24.31
N VAL A 681 19.29 3.17 -24.37
CA VAL A 681 18.30 3.06 -23.29
C VAL A 681 16.94 2.62 -23.82
N ILE A 682 16.29 1.73 -23.09
CA ILE A 682 14.96 1.19 -23.42
C ILE A 682 13.96 1.54 -22.33
N ASN A 683 12.81 2.03 -22.77
CA ASN A 683 11.63 2.19 -21.93
C ASN A 683 10.78 0.94 -21.98
N ILE A 684 10.69 0.21 -20.87
CA ILE A 684 9.80 -0.94 -20.76
C ILE A 684 8.38 -0.48 -20.44
N THR A 685 7.44 -0.90 -21.28
CA THR A 685 6.06 -0.43 -21.26
C THR A 685 5.15 -1.31 -20.42
N SER A 686 5.39 -2.63 -20.31
CA SER A 686 4.57 -3.56 -19.51
C SER A 686 4.90 -3.59 -18.03
N GLN A 687 3.85 -3.72 -17.19
CA GLN A 687 3.95 -3.87 -15.73
C GLN A 687 4.15 -5.31 -15.26
N PHE A 688 4.03 -6.28 -16.15
CA PHE A 688 4.13 -7.71 -15.83
C PHE A 688 5.48 -8.26 -16.27
N VAL A 689 6.23 -8.89 -15.37
CA VAL A 689 7.62 -9.31 -15.62
C VAL A 689 7.74 -10.23 -16.83
N GLU A 690 6.74 -11.07 -17.08
CA GLU A 690 6.68 -11.98 -18.22
C GLU A 690 6.61 -11.25 -19.57
N GLU A 691 5.82 -10.18 -19.63
CA GLU A 691 5.72 -9.31 -20.81
C GLU A 691 6.95 -8.41 -20.94
N GLN A 692 7.51 -7.95 -19.82
CA GLN A 692 8.76 -7.19 -19.82
C GLN A 692 9.93 -8.00 -20.40
N VAL A 693 10.03 -9.29 -20.07
CA VAL A 693 11.03 -10.20 -20.65
C VAL A 693 10.83 -10.29 -22.17
N ASP A 694 9.59 -10.48 -22.62
CA ASP A 694 9.26 -10.54 -24.06
C ASP A 694 9.57 -9.22 -24.80
N GLU A 695 9.30 -8.06 -24.19
CA GLU A 695 9.68 -6.75 -24.73
C GLU A 695 11.18 -6.63 -24.93
N VAL A 696 12.00 -7.01 -23.94
CA VAL A 696 13.46 -6.96 -24.04
C VAL A 696 13.98 -7.89 -25.13
N LEU A 697 13.51 -9.14 -25.15
CA LEU A 697 13.97 -10.14 -26.12
C LEU A 697 13.59 -9.74 -27.55
N ARG A 698 12.37 -9.24 -27.77
CA ARG A 698 11.93 -8.76 -29.10
C ARG A 698 12.65 -7.49 -29.53
N PHE A 699 12.92 -6.57 -28.61
CA PHE A 699 13.61 -5.32 -28.93
C PHE A 699 15.03 -5.58 -29.42
N PHE A 700 15.77 -6.44 -28.72
CA PHE A 700 17.15 -6.80 -29.07
C PHE A 700 17.27 -7.98 -30.03
N ASN A 701 16.16 -8.60 -30.40
CA ASN A 701 16.13 -9.85 -31.16
C ASN A 701 17.04 -10.92 -30.53
N ILE A 702 16.89 -11.14 -29.21
CA ILE A 702 17.70 -12.09 -28.45
C ILE A 702 17.11 -13.49 -28.58
N CYS A 703 17.93 -14.44 -29.02
CA CYS A 703 17.63 -15.86 -29.01
C CYS A 703 18.20 -16.52 -27.75
N VAL A 704 17.38 -17.28 -27.03
CA VAL A 704 17.73 -18.00 -25.81
C VAL A 704 17.55 -19.50 -26.07
N SER A 705 18.59 -20.30 -25.80
CA SER A 705 18.51 -21.75 -25.88
C SER A 705 18.35 -22.38 -24.49
N GLN A 706 18.06 -23.68 -24.44
CA GLN A 706 17.97 -24.40 -23.18
C GLN A 706 19.30 -24.41 -22.41
N SER A 707 20.45 -24.38 -23.11
CA SER A 707 21.77 -24.32 -22.48
C SER A 707 22.09 -22.97 -21.83
N ASP A 708 21.37 -21.91 -22.20
CA ASP A 708 21.54 -20.58 -21.59
C ASP A 708 20.85 -20.48 -20.23
N ILE A 709 19.89 -21.37 -19.95
CA ILE A 709 19.09 -21.33 -18.73
C ILE A 709 19.97 -21.63 -17.51
N PHE A 710 19.95 -20.74 -16.53
CA PHE A 710 20.80 -20.78 -15.33
C PHE A 710 22.31 -20.86 -15.65
N ALA A 711 22.75 -20.44 -16.84
CA ALA A 711 24.16 -20.31 -17.19
C ALA A 711 24.87 -19.16 -16.44
N ARG A 712 24.12 -18.35 -15.67
CA ARG A 712 24.62 -17.24 -14.85
C ARG A 712 24.09 -17.28 -13.43
N CYS A 713 24.90 -16.77 -12.50
CA CYS A 713 24.55 -16.64 -11.10
C CYS A 713 23.48 -15.57 -10.91
N MET A 714 22.33 -15.96 -10.35
CA MET A 714 21.22 -15.03 -10.08
C MET A 714 21.60 -13.93 -9.08
N GLY A 715 22.57 -14.19 -8.20
CA GLY A 715 23.07 -13.24 -7.19
C GLY A 715 24.04 -12.20 -7.77
N CYS A 716 25.20 -12.64 -8.26
CA CYS A 716 26.29 -11.76 -8.69
C CYS A 716 26.47 -11.62 -10.22
N ASN A 717 25.66 -12.31 -11.04
CA ASN A 717 25.72 -12.29 -12.51
C ASN A 717 26.97 -12.96 -13.14
N GLU A 718 27.81 -13.61 -12.34
CA GLU A 718 28.95 -14.42 -12.80
C GLU A 718 28.49 -15.59 -13.68
N GLY A 719 29.21 -15.87 -14.77
CA GLY A 719 28.91 -16.98 -15.70
C GLY A 719 29.74 -18.24 -15.43
N ASN A 720 30.80 -18.12 -14.64
CA ASN A 720 31.67 -19.25 -14.32
C ASN A 720 31.21 -19.99 -13.07
N PHE A 721 31.05 -21.30 -13.23
CA PHE A 721 30.71 -22.24 -12.16
C PHE A 721 31.79 -23.31 -12.07
N MET A 722 32.00 -23.80 -10.86
CA MET A 722 32.71 -25.04 -10.59
C MET A 722 31.71 -26.09 -10.14
N GLU A 723 32.04 -27.36 -10.32
CA GLU A 723 31.21 -28.47 -9.88
C GLU A 723 31.88 -29.17 -8.71
N LEU A 724 31.13 -29.35 -7.62
CA LEU A 724 31.59 -30.06 -6.43
C LEU A 724 30.64 -31.22 -6.16
N SER A 725 31.20 -32.40 -5.89
CA SER A 725 30.42 -33.54 -5.44
C SER A 725 29.89 -33.31 -4.02
N CYS A 726 28.83 -34.01 -3.67
CA CYS A 726 28.31 -33.95 -2.32
C CYS A 726 29.35 -34.38 -1.27
N SER A 727 30.16 -35.40 -1.57
CA SER A 727 31.24 -35.85 -0.68
C SER A 727 32.29 -34.75 -0.43
N GLN A 728 32.63 -33.94 -1.44
CA GLN A 728 33.53 -32.79 -1.30
C GLN A 728 32.89 -31.70 -0.43
N ILE A 729 31.61 -31.38 -0.65
CA ILE A 729 30.87 -30.42 0.18
C ILE A 729 30.79 -30.87 1.64
N ILE A 730 30.51 -32.15 1.90
CA ILE A 730 30.47 -32.72 3.24
C ILE A 730 31.85 -32.66 3.91
N SER A 731 32.91 -33.07 3.20
CA SER A 731 34.28 -32.98 3.71
C SER A 731 34.69 -31.55 4.08
N MET A 732 34.28 -30.57 3.26
CA MET A 732 34.47 -29.14 3.56
C MET A 732 33.65 -28.67 4.76
N MET A 733 32.41 -29.15 4.90
CA MET A 733 31.55 -28.84 6.05
C MET A 733 32.15 -29.39 7.36
N ASP A 734 32.61 -30.63 7.35
CA ASP A 734 33.16 -31.31 8.53
C ASP A 734 34.50 -30.72 8.95
N SER A 735 35.29 -30.23 7.99
CA SER A 735 36.61 -29.62 8.22
C SER A 735 36.56 -28.08 8.37
N ASP A 736 35.36 -27.47 8.32
CA ASP A 736 35.10 -26.02 8.24
C ASP A 736 35.96 -25.25 7.21
N VAL A 737 36.26 -25.88 6.07
CA VAL A 737 37.06 -25.29 4.99
C VAL A 737 36.17 -24.47 4.07
N LYS A 738 36.34 -23.14 4.06
CA LYS A 738 35.44 -22.17 3.38
C LYS A 738 35.78 -21.88 1.92
N GLU A 739 36.86 -22.47 1.40
CA GLU A 739 37.36 -22.24 0.06
C GLU A 739 37.77 -23.55 -0.60
N PHE A 740 37.51 -23.68 -1.91
CA PHE A 740 37.97 -24.79 -2.72
C PHE A 740 38.61 -24.24 -3.99
N GLU A 741 39.86 -24.61 -4.27
CA GLU A 741 40.63 -24.09 -5.40
C GLU A 741 40.60 -22.55 -5.52
N GLY A 742 40.72 -21.85 -4.38
CA GLY A 742 40.68 -20.39 -4.30
C GLY A 742 39.30 -19.76 -4.56
N THR A 743 38.24 -20.56 -4.66
CA THR A 743 36.85 -20.10 -4.77
C THR A 743 36.15 -20.21 -3.41
N PRO A 744 35.50 -19.15 -2.90
CA PRO A 744 34.71 -19.25 -1.68
C PRO A 744 33.51 -20.17 -1.90
N VAL A 745 33.18 -21.04 -0.94
CA VAL A 745 32.05 -21.98 -1.04
C VAL A 745 31.07 -21.74 0.10
N LYS A 746 29.85 -21.30 -0.21
CA LYS A 746 28.80 -21.00 0.79
C LYS A 746 27.98 -22.25 1.13
N TYR A 747 28.67 -23.33 1.50
CA TYR A 747 28.04 -24.62 1.84
C TYR A 747 27.01 -24.49 2.98
N HIS A 748 27.22 -23.54 3.91
CA HIS A 748 26.30 -23.26 5.02
C HIS A 748 24.90 -22.79 4.57
N LYS A 749 24.73 -22.42 3.29
CA LYS A 749 23.41 -22.09 2.69
C LYS A 749 22.70 -23.30 2.10
N ILE A 750 23.34 -24.47 2.06
CA ILE A 750 22.75 -25.71 1.56
C ILE A 750 21.97 -26.37 2.72
N PRO A 751 20.65 -26.59 2.58
CA PRO A 751 19.89 -27.40 3.52
C PRO A 751 20.50 -28.81 3.68
N ARG A 752 20.75 -29.24 4.92
CA ARG A 752 21.35 -30.57 5.21
C ARG A 752 20.61 -31.73 4.55
N ALA A 753 19.28 -31.66 4.47
CA ALA A 753 18.45 -32.67 3.82
C ALA A 753 18.68 -32.85 2.31
N LEU A 754 19.39 -31.92 1.65
CA LEU A 754 19.75 -32.02 0.24
C LEU A 754 21.08 -32.74 0.01
N LEU A 755 21.95 -32.81 1.03
CA LEU A 755 23.23 -33.51 0.94
C LEU A 755 23.05 -35.03 0.75
N THR A 756 21.86 -35.57 1.01
CA THR A 756 21.57 -36.99 0.74
C THR A 756 20.79 -37.22 -0.55
N LYS A 757 20.47 -36.15 -1.31
CA LYS A 757 19.57 -36.19 -2.47
C LYS A 757 20.17 -35.61 -3.75
N VAL A 758 21.27 -34.91 -3.64
CA VAL A 758 21.93 -34.20 -4.74
C VAL A 758 23.37 -34.68 -4.79
N ASP A 759 23.77 -35.23 -5.93
CA ASP A 759 25.13 -35.77 -6.10
C ASP A 759 26.14 -34.66 -6.43
N MET A 760 25.70 -33.63 -7.16
CA MET A 760 26.55 -32.57 -7.69
C MET A 760 25.97 -31.18 -7.43
N PHE A 761 26.84 -30.26 -6.99
CA PHE A 761 26.52 -28.85 -6.77
C PHE A 761 27.33 -27.96 -7.73
N ARG A 762 26.64 -27.02 -8.39
CA ARG A 762 27.26 -25.96 -9.18
C ARG A 762 27.54 -24.75 -8.31
N VAL A 763 28.80 -24.49 -7.99
CA VAL A 763 29.22 -23.36 -7.16
C VAL A 763 29.68 -22.19 -8.02
N CYS A 764 29.09 -21.03 -7.79
CA CYS A 764 29.46 -19.82 -8.51
C CYS A 764 30.86 -19.34 -8.11
N LYS A 765 31.79 -19.20 -9.07
CA LYS A 765 33.18 -18.77 -8.80
C LYS A 765 33.31 -17.35 -8.24
N GLY A 766 32.35 -16.47 -8.54
CA GLY A 766 32.40 -15.06 -8.12
C GLY A 766 31.87 -14.80 -6.71
N CYS A 767 30.83 -15.51 -6.26
CA CYS A 767 30.21 -15.25 -4.96
C CYS A 767 30.06 -16.47 -4.06
N GLY A 768 30.47 -17.65 -4.53
CA GLY A 768 30.42 -18.89 -3.78
C GLY A 768 29.04 -19.49 -3.55
N HIS A 769 28.00 -18.96 -4.20
CA HIS A 769 26.66 -19.51 -4.03
C HIS A 769 26.55 -20.89 -4.70
N CYS A 770 26.00 -21.85 -3.98
CA CYS A 770 25.82 -23.23 -4.43
C CYS A 770 24.43 -23.41 -5.03
N TYR A 771 24.36 -23.91 -6.26
CA TYR A 771 23.16 -24.28 -6.98
C TYR A 771 23.15 -25.81 -7.16
N TRP A 772 21.98 -26.38 -7.36
CA TRP A 772 21.80 -27.82 -7.59
C TRP A 772 20.65 -28.04 -8.55
N ASP A 773 20.64 -29.17 -9.24
CA ASP A 773 19.51 -29.52 -10.09
C ASP A 773 18.36 -30.03 -9.22
N GLY A 774 17.17 -29.46 -9.41
CA GLY A 774 15.99 -29.81 -8.63
C GLY A 774 14.71 -29.23 -9.20
N SER A 775 13.61 -29.40 -8.47
CA SER A 775 12.26 -29.03 -8.93
C SER A 775 12.09 -27.57 -9.35
N HIS A 776 12.98 -26.67 -8.95
CA HIS A 776 12.96 -25.26 -9.34
C HIS A 776 13.36 -25.04 -10.82
N ILE A 777 14.20 -25.89 -11.39
CA ILE A 777 14.55 -25.86 -12.83
C ILE A 777 13.35 -26.33 -13.64
N GLU A 778 12.76 -27.48 -13.29
CA GLU A 778 11.55 -27.99 -13.93
C GLU A 778 10.38 -27.00 -13.82
N ARG A 779 10.21 -26.38 -12.65
CA ARG A 779 9.18 -25.35 -12.46
C ARG A 779 9.43 -24.12 -13.34
N PHE A 780 10.69 -23.75 -13.57
CA PHE A 780 11.01 -22.67 -14.50
C PHE A 780 10.75 -23.07 -15.95
N LEU A 781 11.18 -24.27 -16.37
CA LEU A 781 10.92 -24.80 -17.72
C LEU A 781 9.41 -24.91 -18.02
N ARG A 782 8.59 -25.22 -17.02
CA ARG A 782 7.12 -25.25 -17.14
C ARG A 782 6.46 -23.86 -17.07
N SER A 783 7.21 -22.81 -16.76
CA SER A 783 6.68 -21.45 -16.62
C SER A 783 6.27 -20.84 -17.95
N LYS A 784 5.32 -19.88 -17.92
CA LYS A 784 4.89 -19.11 -19.10
C LYS A 784 6.06 -18.40 -19.80
N VAL A 785 7.10 -18.00 -19.06
CA VAL A 785 8.31 -17.35 -19.61
C VAL A 785 9.14 -18.35 -20.42
N ALA A 786 9.49 -19.50 -19.86
CA ALA A 786 10.29 -20.49 -20.57
C ALA A 786 9.57 -21.03 -21.82
N LYS A 787 8.27 -21.32 -21.71
CA LYS A 787 7.42 -21.76 -22.84
C LYS A 787 7.33 -20.74 -24.00
N LYS A 788 7.57 -19.46 -23.72
CA LYS A 788 7.47 -18.37 -24.71
C LYS A 788 8.83 -18.02 -25.33
N VAL A 789 9.91 -18.32 -24.61
CA VAL A 789 11.27 -17.84 -24.93
C VAL A 789 12.14 -18.95 -25.52
N LEU A 790 11.88 -20.20 -25.18
CA LEU A 790 12.57 -21.35 -25.78
C LEU A 790 11.88 -21.75 -27.08
N PRO A 791 12.64 -22.16 -28.11
CA PRO A 791 12.07 -22.81 -29.29
C PRO A 791 11.17 -23.97 -28.86
N SER A 792 10.06 -24.15 -29.57
CA SER A 792 9.27 -25.38 -29.45
C SER A 792 10.04 -26.47 -30.18
N ASP A 793 10.64 -27.40 -29.45
CA ASP A 793 11.18 -28.63 -30.05
C ASP A 793 10.04 -29.54 -30.52
#